data_AF-A0A848LLR7-F1
#
_entry.id   AF-A0A848LLR7-F1
#
_cell.length_a   1.000
_cell.length_b   1.000
_cell.length_c   1.000
_cell.angle_alpha   90.00
_cell.angle_beta   90.00
_cell.angle_gamma   90.00
#
_symmetry.space_group_name_H-M   'P 1'
#
loop_
_entity.id
_entity.type
_entity.pdbx_description
1 polymer ?
#
loop_
_entity_poly.entity_id
_entity_poly.type
_entity_poly.pdbx_seq_one_letter_code
_entity_poly.pdbx_strand_id
1 'polypeptide(L)'
;MPARLAAGQEHSLAIHPDGTVWATGSNVFGQLGDGTTTDRASFTQVQGLTQVVAVAAGLSHSLALRADGTVWAWGANHAGQLGDGSGVDSLVPVKVPGLSGVTVIGAGAEHSLAALADGTVWTWGANNEGQLGNGSTVGRLAPVRIGTLGNVVALSGGSMHSLALRADGRVLAWGAGASGQLGNGSTARRLAPALIPNLSNVTAIAAGDSHSLALLADGGLRAWGYNAYGQLGDGTTTSRLSPVPALTQSGMVAIAAGLSSSLAVRADGSVWAWGSNAFGQLGDGTLVDRASPVQVAGISRARTVAMGSTHSLALRASGVVHSWGGNWLGQLGSGTTTDRATAASTTMNSGWGAIAAGGSHSHILRANGRLWAAGENGSGQLGDGTTNDRPTPVQLSSVLDLVDVAAWNSHSLALRGDGTVWAWGDNTYGQLGDGTTTTRLAPVQVSGLGNIVAVATGRYHSLALRGDGTVWAWGDNAHGQLGDGTTTTRLAPVQMSGLGNIVAVAAGDFHSFALRGDGTVWAWGYNWAGQLGDGTTTTRLAPVQVSGLSNGVAVAAGESHSLILRSDGTVWAWGYNVYGQLGDGTTTTRLAPVQVSGLGNVVALAAGSAHSLALRGDGTVLAWGNNGYGQLGNGNTVGGITPVQVNGLGNVVAVAAGHYHSLALLADGTVLAWGQNQSGQLGNGSSGQRVTPYKLSSLTNGDAVAAGYFHSLAVRADGSVWAWGYNGSGQLGDGTTTTRTAPVQVSALSDVVAVAAGYTDSFAVRGDGTVWAWGSNHYGQLGDGSTTRRTAPVQVSGLGNVVTVAAGHYHSLALRGDGTVWVWGYNEFGQLGDGTTTTRLAPVQVNGLSDVVAVAAGAYHSLTLRSDGTVWAWGNNDDGQLGDGTTTTRLAPVQVSGLGNVVAVVAGDYHSLALRGDGTAWAWGSNWNGQVGTGSWAPQLNAPVQVLSSVRNVAAGGYASYAVRSDGRLWAWGANSHGQLGDGSTTERPLPAQVPGQTFVESVAGGSSHALILGTDGFIWSTGLNDFGQLGDGRPPLHQPTPAQLLVP
;
A
#
# COMPACT_ATOMS: atom_id res chain seq x y z
N MET A 1 3.54 9.98 13.31
CA MET A 1 2.68 9.90 12.10
C MET A 1 1.53 10.87 12.25
N PRO A 2 0.96 11.40 11.16
CA PRO A 2 -0.30 12.14 11.23
C PRO A 2 -1.45 11.22 11.67
N ALA A 3 -2.47 11.77 12.33
CA ALA A 3 -3.58 10.97 12.83
C ALA A 3 -4.48 10.49 11.67
N ARG A 4 -4.53 9.16 11.45
CA ARG A 4 -5.41 8.50 10.47
C ARG A 4 -6.80 8.15 11.01
N LEU A 5 -6.95 8.17 12.33
CA LEU A 5 -8.22 8.08 13.06
C LEU A 5 -8.36 9.31 13.95
N ALA A 6 -9.58 9.83 14.07
CA ALA A 6 -9.97 10.77 15.10
C ALA A 6 -11.38 10.43 15.61
N ALA A 7 -11.70 10.80 16.84
CA ALA A 7 -13.05 10.69 17.39
C ALA A 7 -13.38 11.97 18.15
N GLY A 8 -14.51 12.59 17.81
CA GLY A 8 -15.08 13.70 18.56
C GLY A 8 -15.96 13.21 19.70
N GLN A 9 -16.96 13.99 20.10
CA GLN A 9 -17.82 13.63 21.23
C GLN A 9 -18.57 12.30 20.97
N GLU A 10 -19.34 12.29 19.88
CA GLU A 10 -20.22 11.19 19.45
C GLU A 10 -20.08 10.92 17.94
N HIS A 11 -18.92 11.22 17.35
CA HIS A 11 -18.62 10.92 15.95
C HIS A 11 -17.19 10.41 15.79
N SER A 12 -16.98 9.60 14.75
CA SER A 12 -15.70 8.99 14.39
C SER A 12 -15.29 9.41 12.98
N LEU A 13 -14.00 9.63 12.75
CA LEU A 13 -13.38 9.91 11.45
C LEU A 13 -12.26 8.91 11.17
N ALA A 14 -12.16 8.47 9.92
CA ALA A 14 -11.05 7.67 9.44
C ALA A 14 -10.67 8.06 8.01
N ILE A 15 -9.38 7.97 7.70
CA ILE A 15 -8.84 8.17 6.35
C ILE A 15 -8.85 6.82 5.62
N HIS A 16 -9.61 6.73 4.54
CA HIS A 16 -9.60 5.58 3.63
C HIS A 16 -8.31 5.57 2.79
N PRO A 17 -7.80 4.42 2.31
CA PRO A 17 -6.52 4.35 1.59
C PRO A 17 -6.38 5.28 0.38
N ASP A 18 -7.48 5.57 -0.32
CA ASP A 18 -7.59 6.53 -1.43
C ASP A 18 -7.42 8.02 -1.03
N GLY A 19 -7.21 8.31 0.25
CA GLY A 19 -7.08 9.67 0.78
C GLY A 19 -8.42 10.42 0.93
N THR A 20 -9.56 9.73 0.87
CA THR A 20 -10.87 10.27 1.26
C THR A 20 -11.11 10.09 2.77
N VAL A 21 -12.00 10.90 3.34
CA VAL A 21 -12.38 10.78 4.76
C VAL A 21 -13.77 10.18 4.84
N TRP A 22 -13.96 9.26 5.77
CA TRP A 22 -15.26 8.69 6.10
C TRP A 22 -15.59 8.95 7.56
N ALA A 23 -16.88 9.09 7.85
CA ALA A 23 -17.41 9.53 9.12
C ALA A 23 -18.66 8.74 9.55
N THR A 24 -18.86 8.53 10.86
CA THR A 24 -20.05 7.85 11.43
C THR A 24 -20.39 8.42 12.81
N GLY A 25 -21.65 8.31 13.25
CA GLY A 25 -22.15 8.84 14.52
C GLY A 25 -23.09 10.04 14.37
N SER A 26 -23.08 10.92 15.38
CA SER A 26 -23.89 12.15 15.41
C SER A 26 -23.54 13.10 14.26
N ASN A 27 -24.55 13.73 13.66
CA ASN A 27 -24.41 14.70 12.57
C ASN A 27 -25.23 15.98 12.77
N VAL A 28 -25.73 16.27 13.98
CA VAL A 28 -26.68 17.37 14.26
C VAL A 28 -26.20 18.74 13.74
N PHE A 29 -24.88 18.99 13.76
CA PHE A 29 -24.25 20.22 13.30
C PHE A 29 -23.50 20.05 11.96
N GLY A 30 -23.68 18.90 11.28
CA GLY A 30 -22.99 18.57 10.03
C GLY A 30 -21.59 17.98 10.21
N GLN A 31 -21.20 17.55 11.41
CA GLN A 31 -19.84 17.09 11.72
C GLN A 31 -19.38 15.82 10.96
N LEU A 32 -20.29 15.10 10.29
CA LEU A 32 -19.93 14.02 9.36
C LEU A 32 -19.58 14.52 7.95
N GLY A 33 -19.89 15.78 7.60
CA GLY A 33 -19.49 16.38 6.32
C GLY A 33 -20.17 15.78 5.08
N ASP A 34 -21.28 15.05 5.27
CA ASP A 34 -22.03 14.35 4.21
C ASP A 34 -23.07 15.23 3.51
N GLY A 35 -23.12 16.52 3.84
CA GLY A 35 -24.12 17.48 3.35
C GLY A 35 -25.48 17.40 4.04
N THR A 36 -25.64 16.55 5.07
CA THR A 36 -26.89 16.39 5.82
C THR A 36 -26.71 16.74 7.30
N THR A 37 -27.81 16.69 8.05
CA THR A 37 -27.84 16.75 9.53
C THR A 37 -28.26 15.40 10.15
N THR A 38 -28.21 14.32 9.37
CA THR A 38 -28.72 12.99 9.76
C THR A 38 -27.61 12.11 10.31
N ASP A 39 -27.82 11.55 11.50
CA ASP A 39 -26.90 10.60 12.14
C ASP A 39 -26.71 9.33 11.31
N ARG A 40 -25.54 8.68 11.41
CA ARG A 40 -25.18 7.51 10.60
C ARG A 40 -24.69 6.35 11.47
N ALA A 41 -25.29 5.16 11.30
CA ALA A 41 -24.87 3.89 11.92
C ALA A 41 -23.73 3.17 11.19
N SER A 42 -23.42 3.62 9.98
CA SER A 42 -22.33 3.12 9.13
C SER A 42 -21.49 4.30 8.68
N PHE A 43 -20.21 4.06 8.45
CA PHE A 43 -19.33 5.05 7.83
C PHE A 43 -19.90 5.53 6.48
N THR A 44 -20.06 6.84 6.34
CA THR A 44 -20.37 7.55 5.08
C THR A 44 -19.17 8.39 4.65
N GLN A 45 -19.05 8.70 3.36
CA GLN A 45 -17.95 9.50 2.83
C GLN A 45 -18.21 11.01 3.04
N VAL A 46 -17.18 11.74 3.49
CA VAL A 46 -17.18 13.21 3.58
C VAL A 46 -17.15 13.81 2.17
N GLN A 47 -18.04 14.76 1.87
CA GLN A 47 -18.15 15.32 0.52
C GLN A 47 -16.95 16.19 0.13
N GLY A 48 -16.50 16.07 -1.12
CA GLY A 48 -15.58 17.03 -1.75
C GLY A 48 -14.15 17.06 -1.20
N LEU A 49 -13.73 16.03 -0.46
CA LEU A 49 -12.47 16.03 0.28
C LEU A 49 -11.59 14.81 -0.06
N THR A 50 -10.47 15.07 -0.74
CA THR A 50 -9.51 14.06 -1.21
C THR A 50 -8.08 14.44 -0.85
N GLN A 51 -7.14 13.50 -0.96
CA GLN A 51 -5.72 13.67 -0.64
C GLN A 51 -5.48 14.12 0.82
N VAL A 52 -6.29 13.60 1.74
CA VAL A 52 -6.20 13.89 3.18
C VAL A 52 -5.11 13.03 3.82
N VAL A 53 -4.18 13.67 4.51
CA VAL A 53 -3.06 13.00 5.19
C VAL A 53 -3.23 12.94 6.71
N ALA A 54 -4.04 13.81 7.31
CA ALA A 54 -4.38 13.80 8.73
C ALA A 54 -5.81 14.25 9.00
N VAL A 55 -6.43 13.73 10.06
CA VAL A 55 -7.72 14.18 10.60
C VAL A 55 -7.61 14.52 12.08
N ALA A 56 -8.44 15.45 12.56
CA ALA A 56 -8.65 15.73 13.98
C ALA A 56 -10.13 16.08 14.22
N ALA A 57 -10.62 15.90 15.44
CA ALA A 57 -12.02 16.14 15.80
C ALA A 57 -12.10 16.83 17.17
N GLY A 58 -12.87 17.91 17.27
CA GLY A 58 -13.34 18.47 18.54
C GLY A 58 -14.65 17.80 18.95
N LEU A 59 -15.44 18.43 19.84
CA LEU A 59 -16.71 17.81 20.28
C LEU A 59 -17.66 17.56 19.09
N SER A 60 -17.93 18.63 18.34
CA SER A 60 -18.95 18.67 17.28
C SER A 60 -18.42 19.32 15.99
N HIS A 61 -17.10 19.31 15.79
CA HIS A 61 -16.46 19.81 14.57
C HIS A 61 -15.27 18.91 14.20
N SER A 62 -14.97 18.89 12.91
CA SER A 62 -13.97 18.03 12.28
C SER A 62 -12.96 18.88 11.51
N LEU A 63 -11.71 18.41 11.45
CA LEU A 63 -10.61 19.02 10.72
C LEU A 63 -9.91 17.97 9.84
N ALA A 64 -9.45 18.41 8.67
CA ALA A 64 -8.58 17.64 7.80
C ALA A 64 -7.37 18.46 7.33
N LEU A 65 -6.23 17.79 7.22
CA LEU A 65 -5.03 18.30 6.57
C LEU A 65 -4.86 17.59 5.23
N ARG A 66 -4.86 18.34 4.13
CA ARG A 66 -4.53 17.81 2.80
C ARG A 66 -3.02 17.80 2.56
N ALA A 67 -2.57 16.94 1.64
CA ALA A 67 -1.16 16.82 1.27
C ALA A 67 -0.53 18.14 0.77
N ASP A 68 -1.35 19.03 0.19
CA ASP A 68 -0.97 20.39 -0.23
C ASP A 68 -0.75 21.39 0.93
N GLY A 69 -0.83 20.92 2.19
CA GLY A 69 -0.67 21.75 3.39
C GLY A 69 -1.84 22.70 3.64
N THR A 70 -3.01 22.47 3.04
CA THR A 70 -4.25 23.22 3.33
C THR A 70 -5.09 22.53 4.40
N VAL A 71 -5.69 23.34 5.28
CA VAL A 71 -6.59 22.87 6.35
C VAL A 71 -8.04 23.08 5.93
N TRP A 72 -8.86 22.07 6.17
CA TRP A 72 -10.30 22.07 5.93
C TRP A 72 -11.03 21.72 7.21
N ALA A 73 -12.23 22.26 7.40
CA ALA A 73 -13.03 22.12 8.62
C ALA A 73 -14.53 22.00 8.31
N TRP A 74 -15.29 21.29 9.14
CA TRP A 74 -16.76 21.22 9.05
C TRP A 74 -17.41 20.85 10.40
N GLY A 75 -18.74 20.97 10.50
CA GLY A 75 -19.51 20.83 11.74
C GLY A 75 -19.88 22.17 12.38
N ALA A 76 -20.02 22.17 13.71
CA ALA A 76 -20.38 23.35 14.50
C ALA A 76 -19.35 24.48 14.41
N ASN A 77 -19.80 25.74 14.45
CA ASN A 77 -18.95 26.94 14.32
C ASN A 77 -19.33 28.11 15.25
N HIS A 78 -20.22 27.90 16.24
CA HIS A 78 -20.72 28.97 17.11
C HIS A 78 -19.65 29.75 17.90
N ALA A 79 -18.49 29.12 18.16
CA ALA A 79 -17.32 29.76 18.78
C ALA A 79 -16.25 30.19 17.74
N GLY A 80 -16.45 29.89 16.46
CA GLY A 80 -15.51 30.15 15.37
C GLY A 80 -14.52 29.02 15.10
N GLN A 81 -14.80 27.79 15.54
CA GLN A 81 -13.91 26.64 15.46
C GLN A 81 -13.65 26.12 14.01
N LEU A 82 -14.44 26.52 13.01
CA LEU A 82 -14.09 26.26 11.60
C LEU A 82 -13.04 27.24 11.05
N GLY A 83 -12.89 28.42 11.66
CA GLY A 83 -11.87 29.42 11.27
C GLY A 83 -12.17 30.16 9.96
N ASP A 84 -13.33 29.94 9.35
CA ASP A 84 -13.77 30.56 8.09
C ASP A 84 -14.17 32.05 8.23
N GLY A 85 -14.32 32.54 9.46
CA GLY A 85 -14.77 33.89 9.79
C GLY A 85 -16.29 34.07 9.90
N SER A 86 -17.10 33.02 9.67
CA SER A 86 -18.57 33.17 9.57
C SER A 86 -19.30 33.07 10.92
N GLY A 87 -18.83 32.20 11.82
CA GLY A 87 -19.57 31.81 13.02
C GLY A 87 -20.81 30.93 12.75
N VAL A 88 -20.97 30.43 11.52
CA VAL A 88 -22.09 29.60 11.05
C VAL A 88 -21.61 28.17 10.81
N ASP A 89 -22.39 27.20 11.27
CA ASP A 89 -22.12 25.76 11.09
C ASP A 89 -22.05 25.37 9.61
N SER A 90 -21.25 24.35 9.27
CA SER A 90 -21.10 23.88 7.89
C SER A 90 -21.29 22.37 7.76
N LEU A 91 -22.23 21.98 6.89
CA LEU A 91 -22.58 20.58 6.60
C LEU A 91 -21.60 19.90 5.63
N VAL A 92 -20.69 20.65 5.02
CA VAL A 92 -19.63 20.19 4.11
C VAL A 92 -18.29 20.85 4.48
N PRO A 93 -17.14 20.25 4.11
CA PRO A 93 -15.81 20.85 4.32
C PRO A 93 -15.66 22.26 3.73
N VAL A 94 -15.21 23.20 4.55
CA VAL A 94 -14.75 24.54 4.15
C VAL A 94 -13.25 24.69 4.36
N LYS A 95 -12.57 25.40 3.44
CA LYS A 95 -11.14 25.66 3.54
C LYS A 95 -10.86 26.80 4.53
N VAL A 96 -9.99 26.56 5.52
CA VAL A 96 -9.57 27.58 6.49
C VAL A 96 -8.73 28.65 5.79
N PRO A 97 -9.14 29.93 5.76
CA PRO A 97 -8.44 30.98 5.04
C PRO A 97 -7.14 31.41 5.71
N GLY A 98 -6.13 31.75 4.89
CA GLY A 98 -4.85 32.31 5.35
C GLY A 98 -3.81 31.29 5.84
N LEU A 99 -4.11 29.98 5.80
CA LEU A 99 -3.18 28.91 6.15
C LEU A 99 -2.70 28.13 4.90
N SER A 100 -1.39 27.90 4.84
CA SER A 100 -0.69 27.09 3.84
C SER A 100 0.59 26.51 4.45
N GLY A 101 1.11 25.41 3.87
CA GLY A 101 2.31 24.75 4.41
C GLY A 101 2.14 24.20 5.83
N VAL A 102 0.90 23.89 6.23
CA VAL A 102 0.59 23.28 7.51
C VAL A 102 1.07 21.83 7.50
N THR A 103 1.76 21.42 8.57
CA THR A 103 2.31 20.06 8.73
C THR A 103 1.64 19.27 9.86
N VAL A 104 1.02 19.97 10.81
CA VAL A 104 0.35 19.39 11.98
C VAL A 104 -0.95 20.14 12.23
N ILE A 105 -2.03 19.41 12.46
CA ILE A 105 -3.31 19.94 12.96
C ILE A 105 -3.64 19.33 14.33
N GLY A 106 -4.53 19.98 15.07
CA GLY A 106 -5.12 19.47 16.29
C GLY A 106 -6.43 20.18 16.60
N ALA A 107 -7.31 19.50 17.34
CA ALA A 107 -8.55 20.06 17.84
C ALA A 107 -8.58 19.89 19.36
N GLY A 108 -9.25 20.82 20.03
CA GLY A 108 -9.86 20.62 21.35
C GLY A 108 -11.37 20.82 21.24
N ALA A 109 -12.07 20.97 22.36
CA ALA A 109 -13.55 20.89 22.37
C ALA A 109 -14.24 21.83 21.37
N GLU A 110 -13.95 23.13 21.47
CA GLU A 110 -14.52 24.21 20.65
C GLU A 110 -13.42 25.12 20.05
N HIS A 111 -12.22 24.58 19.85
CA HIS A 111 -11.09 25.33 19.30
C HIS A 111 -10.16 24.43 18.49
N SER A 112 -9.42 25.02 17.57
CA SER A 112 -8.58 24.31 16.60
C SER A 112 -7.17 24.91 16.56
N LEU A 113 -6.21 24.08 16.15
CA LEU A 113 -4.78 24.33 16.21
C LEU A 113 -4.12 23.88 14.89
N ALA A 114 -3.15 24.64 14.41
CA ALA A 114 -2.30 24.25 13.29
C ALA A 114 -0.84 24.72 13.50
N ALA A 115 0.13 23.94 13.03
CA ALA A 115 1.53 24.33 12.97
C ALA A 115 2.08 24.17 11.55
N LEU A 116 2.98 25.08 11.17
CA LEU A 116 3.76 25.02 9.94
C LEU A 116 5.13 24.38 10.23
N ALA A 117 5.83 23.94 9.18
CA ALA A 117 7.17 23.34 9.27
C ALA A 117 8.21 24.24 9.98
N ASP A 118 8.06 25.57 9.91
CA ASP A 118 8.91 26.54 10.61
C ASP A 118 8.66 26.61 12.14
N GLY A 119 7.67 25.87 12.64
CA GLY A 119 7.24 25.89 14.04
C GLY A 119 6.30 27.04 14.41
N THR A 120 5.82 27.82 13.44
CA THR A 120 4.79 28.86 13.65
C THR A 120 3.43 28.19 13.93
N VAL A 121 2.83 28.50 15.08
CA VAL A 121 1.52 27.99 15.49
C VAL A 121 0.41 29.04 15.28
N TRP A 122 -0.72 28.55 14.79
CA TRP A 122 -1.98 29.27 14.59
C TRP A 122 -3.11 28.58 15.37
N THR A 123 -4.06 29.36 15.87
CA THR A 123 -5.18 28.88 16.68
C THR A 123 -6.48 29.64 16.35
N TRP A 124 -7.65 29.03 16.53
CA TRP A 124 -8.96 29.69 16.36
C TRP A 124 -10.07 28.97 17.15
N GLY A 125 -11.25 29.60 17.27
CA GLY A 125 -12.37 29.14 18.10
C GLY A 125 -12.44 29.78 19.49
N ALA A 126 -12.93 29.02 20.47
CA ALA A 126 -13.16 29.45 21.85
C ALA A 126 -11.88 29.80 22.63
N ASN A 127 -11.95 30.75 23.56
CA ASN A 127 -10.76 31.24 24.28
C ASN A 127 -10.98 31.68 25.74
N ASN A 128 -12.06 31.25 26.40
CA ASN A 128 -12.45 31.78 27.72
C ASN A 128 -11.33 31.68 28.78
N GLU A 129 -10.49 30.64 28.69
CA GLU A 129 -9.39 30.36 29.62
C GLU A 129 -8.00 30.61 29.03
N GLY A 130 -7.92 31.15 27.82
CA GLY A 130 -6.66 31.40 27.12
C GLY A 130 -6.15 30.22 26.29
N GLN A 131 -6.98 29.22 25.98
CA GLN A 131 -6.61 28.03 25.18
C GLN A 131 -6.12 28.34 23.76
N LEU A 132 -6.37 29.53 23.22
CA LEU A 132 -5.75 29.98 21.97
C LEU A 132 -4.29 30.41 22.14
N GLY A 133 -3.82 30.74 23.36
CA GLY A 133 -2.42 31.05 23.64
C GLY A 133 -1.93 32.43 23.16
N ASN A 134 -2.85 33.30 22.73
CA ASN A 134 -2.56 34.60 22.10
C ASN A 134 -2.48 35.79 23.09
N GLY A 135 -2.26 35.54 24.39
CA GLY A 135 -2.22 36.57 25.42
C GLY A 135 -3.59 37.18 25.77
N SER A 136 -4.69 36.61 25.29
CA SER A 136 -6.06 37.10 25.53
C SER A 136 -7.01 35.99 25.96
N THR A 137 -8.20 36.37 26.42
CA THR A 137 -9.34 35.47 26.69
C THR A 137 -10.49 35.62 25.69
N VAL A 138 -10.23 36.25 24.54
CA VAL A 138 -11.26 36.58 23.54
C VAL A 138 -11.18 35.56 22.39
N GLY A 139 -12.32 34.98 22.03
CA GLY A 139 -12.44 34.03 20.91
C GLY A 139 -12.00 34.63 19.57
N ARG A 140 -11.89 33.77 18.55
CA ARG A 140 -11.46 34.18 17.20
C ARG A 140 -12.17 33.35 16.14
N LEU A 141 -12.97 34.01 15.30
CA LEU A 141 -13.66 33.39 14.17
C LEU A 141 -12.74 33.03 12.99
N ALA A 142 -11.50 33.55 12.99
CA ALA A 142 -10.48 33.29 11.99
C ALA A 142 -9.11 33.01 12.67
N PRO A 143 -8.18 32.29 12.02
CA PRO A 143 -6.85 31.97 12.56
C PRO A 143 -6.09 33.18 13.11
N VAL A 144 -5.59 33.05 14.34
CA VAL A 144 -4.65 34.00 14.95
C VAL A 144 -3.28 33.34 15.12
N ARG A 145 -2.22 34.04 14.72
CA ARG A 145 -0.83 33.61 14.93
C ARG A 145 -0.42 33.85 16.38
N ILE A 146 0.14 32.84 17.04
CA ILE A 146 0.68 32.98 18.41
C ILE A 146 2.20 33.06 18.48
N GLY A 147 2.88 32.74 17.37
CA GLY A 147 4.34 32.81 17.24
C GLY A 147 4.97 31.45 16.98
N THR A 148 6.29 31.39 17.08
CA THR A 148 7.10 30.22 16.74
C THR A 148 7.53 29.49 18.01
N LEU A 149 7.12 28.23 18.17
CA LEU A 149 7.35 27.44 19.40
C LEU A 149 8.57 26.50 19.30
N GLY A 150 9.35 26.61 18.22
CA GLY A 150 10.32 25.61 17.75
C GLY A 150 9.63 24.57 16.86
N ASN A 151 10.38 23.59 16.33
CA ASN A 151 9.84 22.56 15.44
C ASN A 151 8.74 21.74 16.15
N VAL A 152 7.45 21.99 15.83
CA VAL A 152 6.27 21.35 16.44
C VAL A 152 5.88 20.13 15.61
N VAL A 153 5.82 18.96 16.26
CA VAL A 153 5.53 17.67 15.60
C VAL A 153 4.21 17.04 16.02
N ALA A 154 3.59 17.53 17.11
CA ALA A 154 2.20 17.19 17.45
C ALA A 154 1.50 18.34 18.19
N LEU A 155 0.20 18.46 17.99
CA LEU A 155 -0.72 19.38 18.66
C LEU A 155 -1.88 18.56 19.24
N SER A 156 -2.33 18.88 20.45
CA SER A 156 -3.50 18.24 21.05
C SER A 156 -4.23 19.25 21.94
N GLY A 157 -5.55 19.41 21.73
CA GLY A 157 -6.40 20.28 22.54
C GLY A 157 -7.30 19.46 23.47
N GLY A 158 -7.39 19.86 24.72
CA GLY A 158 -8.42 19.40 25.63
C GLY A 158 -9.66 20.28 25.55
N SER A 159 -10.47 20.31 26.61
CA SER A 159 -11.68 21.14 26.64
C SER A 159 -11.36 22.63 26.65
N MET A 160 -10.43 23.01 27.54
CA MET A 160 -10.06 24.41 27.80
C MET A 160 -8.54 24.63 27.87
N HIS A 161 -7.74 23.71 27.33
CA HIS A 161 -6.29 23.79 27.30
C HIS A 161 -5.73 23.16 26.02
N SER A 162 -4.46 23.46 25.74
CA SER A 162 -3.77 23.07 24.51
C SER A 162 -2.34 22.65 24.82
N LEU A 163 -1.85 21.68 24.05
CA LEU A 163 -0.50 21.11 24.15
C LEU A 163 0.21 21.18 22.79
N ALA A 164 1.51 21.44 22.81
CA ALA A 164 2.39 21.29 21.65
C ALA A 164 3.62 20.45 22.02
N LEU A 165 3.90 19.41 21.23
CA LEU A 165 5.12 18.63 21.30
C LEU A 165 6.13 19.16 20.29
N ARG A 166 7.36 19.41 20.74
CA ARG A 166 8.49 19.73 19.88
C ARG A 166 9.30 18.50 19.51
N ALA A 167 9.95 18.52 18.35
CA ALA A 167 10.89 17.47 17.90
C ALA A 167 12.04 17.20 18.89
N ASP A 168 12.40 18.16 19.75
CA ASP A 168 13.39 17.99 20.82
C ASP A 168 12.84 17.34 22.11
N GLY A 169 11.69 16.67 22.01
CA GLY A 169 11.07 15.90 23.10
C GLY A 169 10.48 16.74 24.24
N ARG A 170 10.34 18.06 24.06
CA ARG A 170 9.76 18.99 25.05
C ARG A 170 8.30 19.33 24.75
N VAL A 171 7.51 19.49 25.80
CA VAL A 171 6.08 19.81 25.72
C VAL A 171 5.81 21.22 26.25
N LEU A 172 4.98 21.97 25.54
CA LEU A 172 4.40 23.24 25.97
C LEU A 172 2.91 23.07 26.25
N ALA A 173 2.39 23.79 27.25
CA ALA A 173 0.98 23.81 27.64
C ALA A 173 0.46 25.24 27.89
N TRP A 174 -0.81 25.49 27.56
CA TRP A 174 -1.52 26.74 27.86
C TRP A 174 -3.05 26.55 27.93
N GLY A 175 -3.78 27.60 28.35
CA GLY A 175 -5.21 27.56 28.68
C GLY A 175 -5.48 27.37 30.17
N ALA A 176 -6.57 26.68 30.50
CA ALA A 176 -7.05 26.44 31.86
C ALA A 176 -6.06 25.62 32.70
N GLY A 177 -5.94 25.95 33.99
CA GLY A 177 -5.10 25.20 34.94
C GLY A 177 -5.84 24.61 36.14
N ALA A 178 -7.15 24.87 36.30
CA ALA A 178 -7.88 24.60 37.54
C ALA A 178 -7.79 23.14 38.03
N SER A 179 -7.69 22.19 37.09
CA SER A 179 -7.61 20.75 37.34
C SER A 179 -6.18 20.21 37.33
N GLY A 180 -5.17 21.05 37.07
CA GLY A 180 -3.76 20.68 36.93
C GLY A 180 -3.32 20.30 35.50
N GLN A 181 -4.20 20.42 34.51
CA GLN A 181 -3.98 19.94 33.12
C GLN A 181 -2.78 20.55 32.38
N LEU A 182 -2.17 21.62 32.91
CA LEU A 182 -0.95 22.25 32.37
C LEU A 182 0.35 21.61 32.87
N GLY A 183 0.29 20.69 33.84
CA GLY A 183 1.45 19.93 34.35
C GLY A 183 2.55 20.77 35.01
N ASN A 184 2.28 22.03 35.36
CA ASN A 184 3.29 23.01 35.75
C ASN A 184 3.37 23.27 37.27
N GLY A 185 2.75 22.41 38.09
CA GLY A 185 2.69 22.56 39.55
C GLY A 185 1.75 23.67 40.04
N SER A 186 0.87 24.20 39.18
CA SER A 186 -0.03 25.31 39.50
C SER A 186 -1.44 25.09 38.97
N THR A 187 -2.42 25.67 39.67
CA THR A 187 -3.82 25.75 39.24
C THR A 187 -4.13 26.98 38.38
N ALA A 188 -3.13 27.84 38.11
CA ALA A 188 -3.33 29.08 37.36
C ALA A 188 -3.39 28.84 35.85
N ARG A 189 -4.41 29.42 35.20
CA ARG A 189 -4.48 29.49 33.74
C ARG A 189 -3.26 30.20 33.13
N ARG A 190 -2.88 29.83 31.91
CA ARG A 190 -1.79 30.45 31.14
C ARG A 190 -2.33 30.97 29.82
N LEU A 191 -2.24 32.29 29.61
CA LEU A 191 -2.70 32.95 28.37
C LEU A 191 -1.70 32.83 27.21
N ALA A 192 -0.53 32.22 27.43
CA ALA A 192 0.52 32.00 26.44
C ALA A 192 1.21 30.64 26.69
N PRO A 193 1.80 30.00 25.65
CA PRO A 193 2.49 28.72 25.78
C PRO A 193 3.65 28.75 26.80
N ALA A 194 3.69 27.77 27.70
CA ALA A 194 4.76 27.59 28.67
C ALA A 194 5.27 26.15 28.69
N LEU A 195 6.57 25.94 28.87
CA LEU A 195 7.15 24.61 29.01
C LEU A 195 6.63 23.90 30.27
N ILE A 196 6.39 22.59 30.16
CA ILE A 196 6.13 21.72 31.31
C ILE A 196 7.47 21.41 32.01
N PRO A 197 7.65 21.76 33.31
CA PRO A 197 8.89 21.48 34.03
C PRO A 197 9.15 19.98 34.17
N ASN A 198 10.41 19.57 34.04
CA ASN A 198 10.88 18.19 34.26
C ASN A 198 10.23 17.11 33.35
N LEU A 199 9.75 17.50 32.17
CA LEU A 199 9.24 16.57 31.15
C LEU A 199 10.06 16.70 29.86
N SER A 200 10.72 15.62 29.45
CA SER A 200 11.61 15.50 28.29
C SER A 200 11.53 14.11 27.68
N ASN A 201 12.13 13.90 26.50
CA ASN A 201 12.10 12.64 25.75
C ASN A 201 10.69 12.17 25.37
N VAL A 202 9.75 13.11 25.16
CA VAL A 202 8.36 12.81 24.77
C VAL A 202 8.27 12.54 23.27
N THR A 203 7.58 11.46 22.89
CA THR A 203 7.34 11.04 21.49
C THR A 203 5.90 11.24 21.03
N ALA A 204 4.93 11.21 21.95
CA ALA A 204 3.52 11.53 21.65
C ALA A 204 2.85 12.23 22.83
N ILE A 205 1.80 13.01 22.54
CA ILE A 205 0.96 13.71 23.52
C ILE A 205 -0.52 13.44 23.23
N ALA A 206 -1.35 13.44 24.28
CA ALA A 206 -2.80 13.45 24.15
C ALA A 206 -3.43 14.29 25.27
N ALA A 207 -4.51 14.99 24.98
CA ALA A 207 -5.28 15.79 25.93
C ALA A 207 -6.73 15.30 25.98
N GLY A 208 -7.21 14.95 27.17
CA GLY A 208 -8.63 14.73 27.43
C GLY A 208 -9.33 16.03 27.84
N ASP A 209 -10.52 15.94 28.44
CA ASP A 209 -11.29 17.13 28.87
C ASP A 209 -10.46 18.08 29.74
N SER A 210 -9.96 17.52 30.85
CA SER A 210 -9.23 18.22 31.90
C SER A 210 -8.01 17.42 32.39
N HIS A 211 -7.53 16.47 31.58
CA HIS A 211 -6.31 15.69 31.84
C HIS A 211 -5.43 15.59 30.59
N SER A 212 -4.22 15.10 30.74
CA SER A 212 -3.22 15.02 29.66
C SER A 212 -2.23 13.89 29.87
N LEU A 213 -1.72 13.37 28.76
CA LEU A 213 -0.83 12.22 28.65
C LEU A 213 0.41 12.59 27.81
N ALA A 214 1.54 12.00 28.13
CA ALA A 214 2.77 12.03 27.34
C ALA A 214 3.42 10.64 27.31
N LEU A 215 3.68 10.15 26.10
CA LEU A 215 4.47 8.95 25.85
C LEU A 215 5.96 9.32 25.78
N LEU A 216 6.81 8.55 26.44
CA LEU A 216 8.26 8.73 26.44
C LEU A 216 8.94 7.78 25.44
N ALA A 217 10.16 8.13 25.01
CA ALA A 217 10.93 7.32 24.06
C ALA A 217 11.33 5.92 24.59
N ASP A 218 11.34 5.72 25.90
CA ASP A 218 11.55 4.42 26.57
C ASP A 218 10.26 3.58 26.70
N GLY A 219 9.16 4.04 26.08
CA GLY A 219 7.84 3.42 26.19
C GLY A 219 7.16 3.64 27.54
N GLY A 220 7.70 4.50 28.41
CA GLY A 220 7.07 4.93 29.66
C GLY A 220 5.95 5.95 29.40
N LEU A 221 4.93 5.93 30.26
CA LEU A 221 3.80 6.86 30.20
C LEU A 221 3.87 7.89 31.33
N ARG A 222 3.41 9.12 31.07
CA ARG A 222 3.20 10.18 32.06
C ARG A 222 1.81 10.76 31.92
N ALA A 223 1.12 10.98 33.03
CA ALA A 223 -0.23 11.55 33.09
C ALA A 223 -0.31 12.69 34.12
N TRP A 224 -1.18 13.68 33.88
CA TRP A 224 -1.50 14.75 34.84
C TRP A 224 -2.87 15.39 34.56
N GLY A 225 -3.39 16.17 35.52
CA GLY A 225 -4.69 16.84 35.45
C GLY A 225 -5.76 16.19 36.34
N TYR A 226 -7.02 16.29 35.90
CA TYR A 226 -8.20 15.74 36.58
C TYR A 226 -8.16 14.21 36.65
N ASN A 227 -8.66 13.62 37.73
CA ASN A 227 -8.55 12.18 37.96
C ASN A 227 -9.75 11.53 38.68
N ALA A 228 -10.93 12.18 38.76
CA ALA A 228 -12.02 11.67 39.58
C ALA A 228 -12.52 10.26 39.17
N TYR A 229 -12.38 9.90 37.89
CA TYR A 229 -12.72 8.58 37.34
C TYR A 229 -11.49 7.66 37.20
N GLY A 230 -10.30 8.10 37.63
CA GLY A 230 -9.06 7.33 37.52
C GLY A 230 -8.30 7.48 36.20
N GLN A 231 -8.65 8.46 35.35
CA GLN A 231 -8.11 8.67 34.01
C GLN A 231 -6.60 8.95 33.90
N LEU A 232 -5.88 9.13 35.02
CA LEU A 232 -4.42 9.19 35.05
C LEU A 232 -3.74 7.81 35.15
N GLY A 233 -4.48 6.77 35.56
CA GLY A 233 -3.97 5.39 35.65
C GLY A 233 -2.94 5.17 36.75
N ASP A 234 -2.83 6.08 37.73
CA ASP A 234 -1.87 6.02 38.84
C ASP A 234 -2.35 5.18 40.03
N GLY A 235 -3.44 4.43 39.86
CA GLY A 235 -4.09 3.64 40.91
C GLY A 235 -4.89 4.49 41.90
N THR A 236 -5.03 5.79 41.65
CA THR A 236 -5.79 6.71 42.50
C THR A 236 -6.84 7.49 41.72
N THR A 237 -7.74 8.17 42.44
CA THR A 237 -8.70 9.14 41.90
C THR A 237 -8.28 10.60 42.18
N THR A 238 -7.02 10.82 42.58
CA THR A 238 -6.52 12.15 42.99
C THR A 238 -5.92 12.90 41.81
N SER A 239 -6.42 14.11 41.52
CA SER A 239 -5.87 14.99 40.48
C SER A 239 -4.40 15.35 40.73
N ARG A 240 -3.60 15.50 39.67
CA ARG A 240 -2.15 15.77 39.75
C ARG A 240 -1.79 17.06 39.01
N LEU A 241 -1.07 17.96 39.70
CA LEU A 241 -0.64 19.26 39.15
C LEU A 241 0.66 19.19 38.32
N SER A 242 1.34 18.04 38.34
CA SER A 242 2.60 17.77 37.64
C SER A 242 2.58 16.34 37.06
N PRO A 243 3.37 16.02 36.01
CA PRO A 243 3.40 14.69 35.40
C PRO A 243 3.78 13.58 36.39
N VAL A 244 2.95 12.54 36.49
CA VAL A 244 3.23 11.32 37.25
C VAL A 244 3.29 10.10 36.33
N PRO A 245 3.97 8.99 36.71
CA PRO A 245 3.85 7.73 36.02
C PRO A 245 2.43 7.17 36.13
N ALA A 246 1.86 6.70 35.03
CA ALA A 246 0.75 5.74 35.09
C ALA A 246 1.29 4.36 35.50
N LEU A 247 0.47 3.49 36.09
CA LEU A 247 0.86 2.13 36.54
C LEU A 247 1.05 1.11 35.39
N THR A 248 1.25 1.58 34.16
CA THR A 248 1.50 0.75 32.99
C THR A 248 2.92 0.17 32.99
N GLN A 249 3.04 -1.11 32.63
CA GLN A 249 4.31 -1.70 32.23
C GLN A 249 4.97 -0.89 31.09
N SER A 250 6.29 -0.95 31.01
CA SER A 250 7.07 -0.34 29.93
C SER A 250 6.72 -0.90 28.54
N GLY A 251 7.00 -0.08 27.51
CA GLY A 251 6.88 -0.46 26.10
C GLY A 251 5.57 -0.03 25.42
N MET A 252 4.97 1.08 25.84
CA MET A 252 3.86 1.71 25.12
C MET A 252 4.36 2.37 23.81
N VAL A 253 3.57 2.33 22.73
CA VAL A 253 3.92 2.87 21.39
C VAL A 253 2.91 3.87 20.82
N ALA A 254 1.67 3.87 21.30
CA ALA A 254 0.65 4.88 20.94
C ALA A 254 -0.28 5.16 22.12
N ILE A 255 -0.88 6.35 22.17
CA ILE A 255 -1.78 6.82 23.23
C ILE A 255 -2.94 7.65 22.68
N ALA A 256 -4.07 7.62 23.38
CA ALA A 256 -5.19 8.54 23.16
C ALA A 256 -5.86 8.91 24.50
N ALA A 257 -6.56 10.04 24.53
CA ALA A 257 -7.39 10.46 25.65
C ALA A 257 -8.75 10.90 25.10
N GLY A 258 -9.83 10.37 25.67
CA GLY A 258 -11.18 10.93 25.52
C GLY A 258 -11.48 11.91 26.65
N LEU A 259 -12.75 12.29 26.86
CA LEU A 259 -13.12 13.25 27.90
C LEU A 259 -12.60 12.86 29.28
N SER A 260 -12.94 11.65 29.76
CA SER A 260 -12.66 11.19 31.13
C SER A 260 -12.07 9.78 31.19
N SER A 261 -11.46 9.33 30.10
CA SER A 261 -10.73 8.06 30.03
C SER A 261 -9.58 8.13 29.02
N SER A 262 -8.72 7.12 29.05
CA SER A 262 -7.42 7.10 28.36
C SER A 262 -7.14 5.71 27.79
N LEU A 263 -6.50 5.65 26.63
CA LEU A 263 -6.00 4.42 25.99
C LEU A 263 -4.49 4.48 25.76
N ALA A 264 -3.85 3.31 25.81
CA ALA A 264 -2.51 3.09 25.28
C ALA A 264 -2.40 1.76 24.52
N VAL A 265 -1.50 1.73 23.54
CA VAL A 265 -1.09 0.52 22.80
C VAL A 265 0.32 0.16 23.23
N ARG A 266 0.56 -1.13 23.52
CA ARG A 266 1.90 -1.69 23.77
C ARG A 266 2.56 -2.16 22.48
N ALA A 267 3.88 -2.30 22.45
CA ALA A 267 4.62 -2.86 21.31
C ALA A 267 4.15 -4.27 20.88
N ASP A 268 3.61 -5.08 21.80
CA ASP A 268 2.95 -6.38 21.50
C ASP A 268 1.54 -6.24 20.88
N GLY A 269 1.07 -5.01 20.68
CA GLY A 269 -0.23 -4.68 20.13
C GLY A 269 -1.41 -4.87 21.08
N SER A 270 -1.19 -5.21 22.35
CA SER A 270 -2.25 -5.15 23.38
C SER A 270 -2.68 -3.70 23.61
N VAL A 271 -4.00 -3.51 23.77
CA VAL A 271 -4.59 -2.20 24.11
C VAL A 271 -4.95 -2.20 25.59
N TRP A 272 -4.61 -1.12 26.27
CA TRP A 272 -4.87 -0.88 27.69
C TRP A 272 -5.70 0.38 27.86
N ALA A 273 -6.67 0.35 28.78
CA ALA A 273 -7.65 1.40 29.02
C ALA A 273 -7.81 1.70 30.52
N TRP A 274 -8.12 2.95 30.87
CA TRP A 274 -8.46 3.37 32.25
C TRP A 274 -9.24 4.70 32.27
N GLY A 275 -9.94 4.98 33.37
CA GLY A 275 -10.83 6.12 33.54
C GLY A 275 -12.31 5.74 33.60
N SER A 276 -13.19 6.59 33.05
CA SER A 276 -14.63 6.38 33.00
C SER A 276 -15.03 5.22 32.08
N ASN A 277 -16.03 4.44 32.50
CA ASN A 277 -16.52 3.26 31.77
C ASN A 277 -18.06 3.15 31.70
N ALA A 278 -18.80 4.24 31.94
CA ALA A 278 -20.26 4.24 32.03
C ALA A 278 -20.99 3.69 30.78
N PHE A 279 -20.31 3.62 29.63
CA PHE A 279 -20.82 3.13 28.35
C PHE A 279 -20.00 1.97 27.77
N GLY A 280 -19.13 1.35 28.58
CA GLY A 280 -18.26 0.25 28.15
C GLY A 280 -17.02 0.68 27.35
N GLN A 281 -16.71 1.98 27.31
CA GLN A 281 -15.62 2.55 26.51
C GLN A 281 -14.21 2.07 26.88
N LEU A 282 -14.02 1.43 28.05
CA LEU A 282 -12.77 0.76 28.39
C LEU A 282 -12.64 -0.63 27.77
N GLY A 283 -13.73 -1.25 27.30
CA GLY A 283 -13.72 -2.51 26.57
C GLY A 283 -13.29 -3.74 27.38
N ASP A 284 -13.40 -3.68 28.72
CA ASP A 284 -13.05 -4.76 29.65
C ASP A 284 -14.20 -5.74 29.92
N GLY A 285 -15.31 -5.64 29.17
CA GLY A 285 -16.54 -6.39 29.39
C GLY A 285 -17.44 -5.83 30.50
N THR A 286 -17.08 -4.70 31.14
CA THR A 286 -17.83 -4.12 32.26
C THR A 286 -18.25 -2.67 31.98
N LEU A 287 -19.04 -2.10 32.91
CA LEU A 287 -19.38 -0.68 32.95
C LEU A 287 -18.72 0.04 34.16
N VAL A 288 -17.65 -0.54 34.72
CA VAL A 288 -17.01 -0.08 35.97
C VAL A 288 -15.78 0.76 35.67
N ASP A 289 -15.71 1.98 36.24
CA ASP A 289 -14.57 2.89 36.15
C ASP A 289 -13.27 2.24 36.70
N ARG A 290 -12.12 2.54 36.09
CA ARG A 290 -10.82 1.92 36.44
C ARG A 290 -9.75 2.96 36.72
N ALA A 291 -9.27 3.00 37.97
CA ALA A 291 -8.12 3.82 38.38
C ALA A 291 -6.74 3.22 38.05
N SER A 292 -6.71 1.93 37.68
CA SER A 292 -5.53 1.25 37.15
C SER A 292 -5.79 0.77 35.73
N PRO A 293 -4.79 0.80 34.83
CA PRO A 293 -4.87 0.25 33.48
C PRO A 293 -5.38 -1.20 33.45
N VAL A 294 -6.42 -1.45 32.67
CA VAL A 294 -6.93 -2.79 32.34
C VAL A 294 -6.73 -3.08 30.86
N GLN A 295 -6.54 -4.36 30.50
CA GLN A 295 -6.44 -4.77 29.11
C GLN A 295 -7.83 -4.79 28.45
N VAL A 296 -7.93 -4.29 27.22
CA VAL A 296 -9.15 -4.34 26.41
C VAL A 296 -9.36 -5.76 25.89
N ALA A 297 -10.55 -6.33 26.11
CA ALA A 297 -10.88 -7.68 25.71
C ALA A 297 -11.20 -7.77 24.21
N GLY A 298 -10.77 -8.86 23.56
CA GLY A 298 -11.07 -9.13 22.16
C GLY A 298 -10.22 -8.35 21.15
N ILE A 299 -9.11 -7.75 21.56
CA ILE A 299 -8.22 -7.02 20.64
C ILE A 299 -6.72 -7.26 20.91
N SER A 300 -5.99 -7.45 19.82
CA SER A 300 -4.53 -7.55 19.76
C SER A 300 -4.03 -6.91 18.46
N ARG A 301 -2.73 -6.64 18.38
CA ARG A 301 -2.07 -6.08 17.19
C ARG A 301 -2.61 -4.70 16.79
N ALA A 302 -3.05 -3.89 17.75
CA ALA A 302 -3.31 -2.47 17.52
C ALA A 302 -2.01 -1.75 17.14
N ARG A 303 -2.10 -0.76 16.24
CA ARG A 303 -1.01 0.19 15.88
C ARG A 303 -1.27 1.59 16.45
N THR A 304 -2.52 2.06 16.43
CA THR A 304 -2.92 3.32 17.04
C THR A 304 -4.35 3.23 17.56
N VAL A 305 -4.72 4.19 18.42
CA VAL A 305 -6.02 4.30 19.07
C VAL A 305 -6.55 5.73 18.94
N ALA A 306 -7.87 5.87 18.94
CA ALA A 306 -8.57 7.13 19.13
C ALA A 306 -9.70 6.91 20.14
N MET A 307 -10.15 7.96 20.82
CA MET A 307 -11.15 7.85 21.89
C MET A 307 -12.08 9.06 21.84
N GLY A 308 -13.38 8.80 21.69
CA GLY A 308 -14.41 9.82 21.82
C GLY A 308 -14.84 9.99 23.28
N SER A 309 -16.05 10.50 23.50
CA SER A 309 -16.60 10.67 24.85
C SER A 309 -17.18 9.38 25.43
N THR A 310 -17.80 8.58 24.58
CA THR A 310 -18.56 7.38 24.98
C THR A 310 -18.06 6.13 24.27
N HIS A 311 -17.11 6.26 23.36
CA HIS A 311 -16.59 5.19 22.51
C HIS A 311 -15.09 5.29 22.26
N SER A 312 -14.53 4.19 21.78
CA SER A 312 -13.12 3.94 21.60
C SER A 312 -12.88 3.23 20.28
N LEU A 313 -11.77 3.57 19.61
CA LEU A 313 -11.36 3.00 18.34
C LEU A 313 -9.91 2.51 18.43
N ALA A 314 -9.62 1.39 17.77
CA ALA A 314 -8.26 0.94 17.54
C ALA A 314 -8.07 0.53 16.09
N LEU A 315 -7.05 1.12 15.45
CA LEU A 315 -6.54 0.64 14.18
C LEU A 315 -5.63 -0.56 14.45
N ARG A 316 -5.97 -1.73 13.93
CA ARG A 316 -5.05 -2.87 13.94
C ARG A 316 -3.99 -2.75 12.84
N ALA A 317 -2.88 -3.46 12.99
CA ALA A 317 -1.85 -3.63 11.95
C ALA A 317 -2.43 -4.23 10.65
N SER A 318 -3.55 -4.93 10.77
CA SER A 318 -4.40 -5.44 9.70
C SER A 318 -5.23 -4.39 8.96
N GLY A 319 -5.13 -3.11 9.31
CA GLY A 319 -5.99 -2.06 8.74
C GLY A 319 -7.42 -2.03 9.28
N VAL A 320 -7.95 -3.17 9.73
CA VAL A 320 -9.31 -3.27 10.30
C VAL A 320 -9.45 -2.32 11.49
N VAL A 321 -10.44 -1.43 11.43
CA VAL A 321 -10.84 -0.60 12.57
C VAL A 321 -11.72 -1.43 13.49
N HIS A 322 -11.30 -1.57 14.75
CA HIS A 322 -12.12 -2.08 15.83
C HIS A 322 -12.71 -0.92 16.64
N SER A 323 -13.94 -1.09 17.12
CA SER A 323 -14.71 -0.08 17.84
C SER A 323 -15.44 -0.68 19.05
N TRP A 324 -15.55 0.06 20.15
CA TRP A 324 -16.37 -0.31 21.33
C TRP A 324 -16.82 0.90 22.14
N GLY A 325 -17.81 0.70 23.00
CA GLY A 325 -18.45 1.71 23.85
C GLY A 325 -19.92 1.95 23.50
N GLY A 326 -20.39 3.16 23.77
CA GLY A 326 -21.72 3.65 23.44
C GLY A 326 -21.92 3.82 21.93
N ASN A 327 -23.14 3.60 21.46
CA ASN A 327 -23.46 3.53 20.04
C ASN A 327 -24.86 4.06 19.67
N TRP A 328 -25.58 4.74 20.57
CA TRP A 328 -26.97 5.17 20.34
C TRP A 328 -27.17 6.07 19.10
N LEU A 329 -26.11 6.73 18.59
CA LEU A 329 -26.10 7.54 17.36
C LEU A 329 -25.30 6.89 16.21
N GLY A 330 -24.83 5.65 16.39
CA GLY A 330 -24.08 4.93 15.36
C GLY A 330 -22.56 5.16 15.36
N GLN A 331 -22.01 5.79 16.40
CA GLN A 331 -20.60 6.23 16.47
C GLN A 331 -19.55 5.11 16.41
N LEU A 332 -19.95 3.84 16.57
CA LEU A 332 -19.08 2.68 16.36
C LEU A 332 -18.91 2.31 14.87
N GLY A 333 -19.80 2.74 13.97
CA GLY A 333 -19.75 2.36 12.54
C GLY A 333 -20.05 0.86 12.30
N SER A 334 -20.85 0.27 13.18
CA SER A 334 -21.12 -1.17 13.26
C SER A 334 -22.35 -1.63 12.47
N GLY A 335 -23.01 -0.73 11.74
CA GLY A 335 -24.30 -0.95 11.09
C GLY A 335 -25.50 -0.96 12.05
N THR A 336 -25.27 -0.77 13.37
CA THR A 336 -26.30 -0.79 14.41
C THR A 336 -26.15 0.41 15.35
N THR A 337 -27.15 0.63 16.20
CA THR A 337 -27.17 1.66 17.27
C THR A 337 -26.96 1.08 18.67
N THR A 338 -26.46 -0.16 18.77
CA THR A 338 -26.37 -0.92 20.04
C THR A 338 -24.97 -0.83 20.66
N ASP A 339 -24.91 -0.47 21.94
CA ASP A 339 -23.67 -0.36 22.74
C ASP A 339 -22.91 -1.69 22.85
N ARG A 340 -21.58 -1.64 22.99
CA ARG A 340 -20.70 -2.81 23.18
C ARG A 340 -19.59 -2.56 24.20
N ALA A 341 -19.56 -3.33 25.28
CA ALA A 341 -18.51 -3.27 26.30
C ALA A 341 -17.22 -4.06 25.97
N THR A 342 -17.06 -4.52 24.73
CA THR A 342 -15.90 -5.28 24.23
C THR A 342 -15.56 -4.86 22.80
N ALA A 343 -14.28 -4.96 22.41
CA ALA A 343 -13.83 -4.60 21.07
C ALA A 343 -14.40 -5.53 19.99
N ALA A 344 -14.99 -4.96 18.94
CA ALA A 344 -15.44 -5.68 17.77
C ALA A 344 -14.97 -4.98 16.48
N SER A 345 -14.79 -5.74 15.41
CA SER A 345 -14.49 -5.20 14.08
C SER A 345 -15.64 -4.37 13.54
N THR A 346 -15.31 -3.39 12.70
CA THR A 346 -16.27 -2.64 11.87
C THR A 346 -16.21 -3.12 10.43
N THR A 347 -17.17 -2.72 9.61
CA THR A 347 -17.12 -2.87 8.15
C THR A 347 -16.05 -1.98 7.51
N MET A 348 -15.44 -1.06 8.26
CA MET A 348 -14.39 -0.19 7.76
C MET A 348 -13.01 -0.84 7.88
N ASN A 349 -12.39 -1.12 6.73
CA ASN A 349 -11.01 -1.55 6.63
C ASN A 349 -10.11 -0.41 6.13
N SER A 350 -9.00 -0.15 6.84
CA SER A 350 -7.93 0.75 6.38
C SER A 350 -6.77 0.03 5.66
N GLY A 351 -6.83 -1.30 5.47
CA GLY A 351 -5.89 -2.08 4.64
C GLY A 351 -4.80 -2.88 5.39
N TRP A 352 -4.63 -4.17 5.03
CA TRP A 352 -3.74 -5.16 5.67
C TRP A 352 -2.23 -5.00 5.37
N GLY A 353 -1.42 -5.87 6.00
CA GLY A 353 0.04 -5.78 6.03
C GLY A 353 0.79 -6.05 4.72
N ALA A 354 0.31 -7.00 3.90
CA ALA A 354 0.63 -7.33 2.48
C ALA A 354 0.50 -8.86 2.25
N ILE A 355 1.08 -9.41 1.16
CA ILE A 355 1.57 -10.79 0.86
C ILE A 355 2.16 -10.80 -0.60
N ALA A 356 3.12 -11.67 -1.01
CA ALA A 356 3.40 -11.97 -2.44
C ALA A 356 3.35 -13.45 -2.87
N ALA A 357 4.09 -13.92 -3.91
CA ALA A 357 4.39 -15.33 -4.29
C ALA A 357 4.64 -15.61 -5.78
N GLY A 358 4.89 -16.88 -6.08
CA GLY A 358 5.37 -17.48 -7.31
C GLY A 358 4.95 -18.92 -7.54
N GLY A 359 5.61 -20.00 -7.97
CA GLY A 359 6.90 -20.56 -8.26
C GLY A 359 7.08 -22.11 -8.00
N SER A 360 7.00 -22.55 -6.74
CA SER A 360 6.99 -23.79 -5.91
C SER A 360 7.00 -23.60 -4.33
N HIS A 361 6.82 -22.39 -3.74
CA HIS A 361 6.60 -22.05 -2.30
C HIS A 361 6.14 -20.64 -1.70
N SER A 362 5.57 -20.68 -0.51
CA SER A 362 4.84 -19.65 0.29
C SER A 362 5.38 -18.84 1.52
N HIS A 363 5.78 -17.56 1.45
CA HIS A 363 6.16 -16.66 2.60
C HIS A 363 5.06 -15.91 3.38
N ILE A 364 4.99 -15.97 4.73
CA ILE A 364 3.92 -15.49 5.67
C ILE A 364 4.04 -14.10 6.56
N LEU A 365 4.18 -12.79 6.15
CA LEU A 365 4.48 -11.51 6.99
C LEU A 365 3.58 -11.18 8.20
N ARG A 366 4.03 -10.79 9.39
CA ARG A 366 3.19 -10.93 10.63
C ARG A 366 2.75 -9.49 11.26
N ALA A 367 2.35 -9.23 12.54
CA ALA A 367 2.52 -7.98 13.42
C ALA A 367 3.73 -7.63 14.46
N ASN A 368 4.35 -8.45 15.38
CA ASN A 368 5.59 -8.15 16.28
C ASN A 368 7.13 -8.69 16.12
N GLY A 369 7.63 -9.98 16.28
CA GLY A 369 8.79 -10.58 15.45
C GLY A 369 9.32 -12.11 15.42
N ARG A 370 8.81 -13.17 14.67
CA ARG A 370 9.34 -14.60 14.31
C ARG A 370 8.88 -15.23 12.88
N LEU A 371 9.47 -16.27 12.15
CA LEU A 371 9.17 -16.72 10.68
C LEU A 371 9.30 -18.32 10.28
N TRP A 372 8.40 -18.96 9.45
CA TRP A 372 8.18 -20.42 8.99
C TRP A 372 7.70 -20.86 7.46
N ALA A 373 8.52 -21.48 6.55
CA ALA A 373 8.48 -22.09 5.13
C ALA A 373 8.22 -23.59 4.48
N ALA A 374 7.42 -23.92 3.44
CA ALA A 374 7.07 -25.30 2.88
C ALA A 374 7.04 -25.82 1.32
N GLY A 375 8.10 -26.05 0.50
CA GLY A 375 8.07 -26.38 -0.97
C GLY A 375 8.90 -27.61 -1.53
N GLU A 376 9.55 -27.54 -2.72
CA GLU A 376 10.33 -28.62 -3.42
C GLU A 376 11.80 -28.80 -2.95
N ASN A 377 12.31 -29.97 -2.52
CA ASN A 377 13.66 -30.04 -1.90
C ASN A 377 14.89 -30.66 -2.61
N GLY A 378 14.94 -30.66 -3.93
CA GLY A 378 16.19 -30.95 -4.66
C GLY A 378 17.51 -30.17 -4.36
N SER A 379 17.70 -29.37 -3.29
CA SER A 379 19.01 -28.77 -2.92
C SER A 379 19.05 -27.82 -1.70
N GLY A 380 17.98 -27.14 -1.26
CA GLY A 380 17.94 -26.13 -0.16
C GLY A 380 17.12 -24.76 -0.05
N GLN A 381 16.14 -24.30 -0.89
CA GLN A 381 15.48 -22.93 -0.90
C GLN A 381 14.50 -22.60 0.25
N LEU A 382 15.08 -22.62 1.44
CA LEU A 382 14.53 -22.29 2.75
C LEU A 382 15.60 -21.62 3.61
N GLY A 383 16.74 -22.26 3.78
CA GLY A 383 17.72 -21.68 4.69
C GLY A 383 17.76 -22.18 6.15
N ASP A 384 17.00 -23.19 6.56
CA ASP A 384 17.29 -23.92 7.82
C ASP A 384 18.66 -24.64 7.83
N GLY A 385 19.49 -24.47 6.80
CA GLY A 385 20.82 -25.07 6.67
C GLY A 385 20.97 -26.31 5.77
N THR A 386 19.95 -26.82 5.06
CA THR A 386 19.98 -28.19 4.49
C THR A 386 19.84 -28.33 2.95
N THR A 387 19.57 -29.54 2.46
CA THR A 387 19.05 -29.86 1.12
C THR A 387 17.84 -30.82 1.21
N ASN A 388 17.19 -30.95 2.38
CA ASN A 388 16.23 -32.03 2.65
C ASN A 388 14.79 -31.58 2.73
N ASP A 389 13.88 -32.29 2.03
CA ASP A 389 12.39 -32.18 2.00
C ASP A 389 11.79 -32.34 3.41
N ARG A 390 12.33 -31.70 4.45
CA ARG A 390 11.87 -31.78 5.84
C ARG A 390 10.36 -31.41 5.88
N PRO A 391 9.52 -32.07 6.68
CA PRO A 391 8.08 -32.16 6.35
C PRO A 391 7.15 -31.00 6.77
N THR A 392 7.58 -30.04 7.58
CA THR A 392 6.67 -29.33 8.52
C THR A 392 7.32 -28.11 9.18
N PRO A 393 6.54 -27.12 9.65
CA PRO A 393 7.12 -25.84 10.03
C PRO A 393 8.43 -25.70 10.91
N VAL A 394 9.66 -25.43 10.37
CA VAL A 394 10.97 -25.13 11.09
C VAL A 394 11.59 -23.70 11.05
N GLN A 395 11.73 -22.98 12.16
CA GLN A 395 12.15 -21.55 12.16
C GLN A 395 13.61 -21.34 11.67
N LEU A 396 13.91 -20.33 10.83
CA LEU A 396 15.26 -19.69 10.82
C LEU A 396 15.31 -18.73 12.00
N SER A 397 15.40 -19.31 13.17
CA SER A 397 15.83 -18.62 14.37
C SER A 397 17.11 -17.79 14.20
N SER A 398 17.87 -17.97 13.11
CA SER A 398 18.92 -17.05 12.66
C SER A 398 18.48 -15.59 12.48
N VAL A 399 17.18 -15.24 12.59
CA VAL A 399 16.74 -13.85 12.40
C VAL A 399 15.28 -13.52 12.76
N LEU A 400 14.90 -12.26 13.10
CA LEU A 400 13.62 -11.87 13.73
C LEU A 400 13.29 -10.37 13.49
N ASP A 401 12.10 -9.99 12.95
CA ASP A 401 11.48 -8.62 12.68
C ASP A 401 10.92 -8.29 11.21
N LEU A 402 10.62 -9.33 10.37
CA LEU A 402 10.06 -9.47 8.96
C LEU A 402 8.67 -8.91 8.44
N VAL A 403 8.36 -7.59 8.48
CA VAL A 403 7.04 -7.00 8.08
C VAL A 403 6.67 -6.87 6.53
N ASP A 404 7.29 -7.48 5.48
CA ASP A 404 6.61 -8.07 4.24
C ASP A 404 7.44 -9.10 3.40
N VAL A 405 7.33 -9.24 2.02
CA VAL A 405 7.86 -10.35 1.18
C VAL A 405 7.45 -10.60 -0.34
N ALA A 406 8.23 -11.35 -1.18
CA ALA A 406 8.14 -11.51 -2.66
C ALA A 406 8.55 -12.85 -3.34
N ALA A 407 7.76 -13.66 -4.14
CA ALA A 407 8.26 -14.72 -5.12
C ALA A 407 7.83 -14.63 -6.62
N TRP A 408 8.24 -15.45 -7.65
CA TRP A 408 7.35 -15.72 -8.87
C TRP A 408 7.44 -17.00 -9.72
N ASN A 409 8.48 -17.33 -10.50
CA ASN A 409 8.79 -18.77 -10.65
C ASN A 409 9.25 -19.24 -9.30
N SER A 410 9.57 -20.52 -9.20
CA SER A 410 10.10 -21.15 -8.03
C SER A 410 10.99 -20.14 -7.32
N HIS A 411 10.57 -19.43 -6.21
CA HIS A 411 11.37 -18.59 -5.25
C HIS A 411 11.02 -17.15 -4.84
N SER A 412 11.41 -16.74 -3.60
CA SER A 412 10.93 -15.48 -2.99
C SER A 412 11.60 -14.52 -1.90
N LEU A 413 12.21 -13.37 -2.20
CA LEU A 413 12.90 -12.45 -1.24
C LEU A 413 12.10 -11.86 -0.05
N ALA A 414 12.72 -11.54 1.10
CA ALA A 414 12.07 -10.77 2.18
C ALA A 414 13.01 -10.07 3.21
N LEU A 415 12.56 -9.23 4.15
CA LEU A 415 11.20 -8.90 4.58
C LEU A 415 11.10 -8.21 5.96
N ARG A 416 12.20 -8.06 6.69
CA ARG A 416 12.42 -7.43 8.03
C ARG A 416 12.33 -5.87 7.84
N GLY A 417 12.35 -4.95 8.82
CA GLY A 417 12.37 -3.48 8.52
C GLY A 417 13.29 -2.46 9.24
N ASP A 418 14.51 -2.79 9.70
CA ASP A 418 15.57 -1.85 10.15
C ASP A 418 16.46 -1.48 8.95
N GLY A 419 15.86 -1.60 7.78
CA GLY A 419 16.04 -2.66 6.81
C GLY A 419 17.33 -3.43 6.37
N THR A 420 18.30 -3.89 7.17
CA THR A 420 19.47 -4.68 6.65
C THR A 420 19.23 -5.98 5.88
N VAL A 421 19.89 -6.15 4.68
CA VAL A 421 19.48 -6.96 1.91
C VAL A 421 18.58 -8.31 1.36
N TRP A 422 17.52 -9.01 1.86
CA TRP A 422 17.55 -10.51 1.67
C TRP A 422 17.07 -11.12 0.35
N ALA A 423 18.03 -11.68 -0.39
CA ALA A 423 17.86 -12.71 -1.41
C ALA A 423 18.27 -14.14 -0.95
N TRP A 424 17.81 -15.21 -1.62
CA TRP A 424 18.30 -16.61 -1.60
C TRP A 424 17.78 -17.48 -2.73
N GLY A 425 18.66 -18.34 -3.21
CA GLY A 425 18.36 -19.60 -3.88
C GLY A 425 19.03 -19.71 -5.25
N ASP A 426 18.72 -20.75 -6.04
CA ASP A 426 19.74 -21.40 -6.87
C ASP A 426 20.55 -20.47 -7.77
N ASN A 427 21.77 -20.16 -7.32
CA ASN A 427 22.71 -19.25 -7.91
C ASN A 427 23.29 -19.83 -9.23
N THR A 428 22.72 -20.88 -9.83
CA THR A 428 23.18 -21.46 -11.13
C THR A 428 23.56 -20.39 -12.18
N TYR A 429 22.86 -19.24 -12.17
CA TYR A 429 23.07 -18.05 -13.01
C TYR A 429 23.31 -16.72 -12.21
N GLY A 430 24.03 -16.74 -11.07
CA GLY A 430 24.53 -15.53 -10.35
C GLY A 430 23.57 -14.77 -9.43
N GLN A 431 22.43 -15.37 -9.14
CA GLN A 431 21.22 -14.62 -8.84
C GLN A 431 21.04 -14.16 -7.39
N LEU A 432 22.12 -13.89 -6.68
CA LEU A 432 22.16 -13.00 -5.52
C LEU A 432 23.59 -12.73 -5.11
N GLY A 433 24.44 -13.77 -5.21
CA GLY A 433 25.88 -13.76 -5.02
C GLY A 433 26.50 -12.81 -3.97
N ASP A 434 27.40 -13.36 -3.15
CA ASP A 434 28.68 -12.70 -2.80
C ASP A 434 29.56 -12.68 -4.05
N GLY A 435 28.93 -12.29 -5.17
CA GLY A 435 29.33 -12.59 -6.52
C GLY A 435 29.37 -14.09 -6.82
N THR A 436 28.54 -14.94 -6.22
CA THR A 436 28.60 -16.40 -6.46
C THR A 436 27.51 -16.99 -7.35
N THR A 437 27.87 -18.10 -8.00
CA THR A 437 26.93 -19.07 -8.56
C THR A 437 26.57 -20.21 -7.58
N THR A 438 26.99 -20.13 -6.31
CA THR A 438 27.07 -21.28 -5.40
C THR A 438 25.88 -21.46 -4.47
N THR A 439 25.14 -22.55 -4.64
CA THR A 439 24.99 -23.72 -3.74
C THR A 439 24.66 -23.57 -2.22
N ARG A 440 24.55 -22.37 -1.64
CA ARG A 440 24.38 -22.02 -0.22
C ARG A 440 23.17 -22.66 0.49
N LEU A 441 23.09 -22.68 1.83
CA LEU A 441 22.02 -23.41 2.56
C LEU A 441 21.31 -22.69 3.74
N ALA A 442 21.78 -21.52 4.21
CA ALA A 442 21.35 -20.79 5.41
C ALA A 442 21.75 -19.28 5.40
N PRO A 443 21.09 -18.38 6.20
CA PRO A 443 21.27 -16.91 6.21
C PRO A 443 22.66 -16.34 6.00
N VAL A 444 22.81 -15.64 4.88
CA VAL A 444 23.98 -14.86 4.50
C VAL A 444 23.59 -13.47 4.01
N GLN A 445 24.40 -12.49 4.41
CA GLN A 445 24.26 -11.06 4.21
C GLN A 445 25.24 -10.54 3.12
N VAL A 446 24.71 -9.77 2.19
CA VAL A 446 25.21 -8.50 1.65
C VAL A 446 25.90 -7.67 2.67
N SER A 447 27.16 -7.87 2.54
CA SER A 447 27.87 -7.13 1.51
C SER A 447 27.21 -5.91 0.79
N GLY A 448 26.47 -4.99 1.45
CA GLY A 448 26.08 -3.61 0.99
C GLY A 448 24.81 -3.22 0.18
N LEU A 449 23.67 -2.75 0.73
CA LEU A 449 22.63 -1.83 0.15
C LEU A 449 21.65 -1.31 1.30
N GLY A 450 21.12 -0.04 1.48
CA GLY A 450 20.38 0.41 2.75
C GLY A 450 19.23 1.52 3.01
N ASN A 451 18.42 1.39 4.12
CA ASN A 451 17.04 1.76 4.70
C ASN A 451 15.57 0.92 4.62
N ILE A 452 15.39 -0.44 4.31
CA ILE A 452 14.33 -1.37 3.64
C ILE A 452 12.90 -1.37 4.23
N VAL A 453 11.87 -1.59 3.37
CA VAL A 453 10.55 -2.28 3.60
C VAL A 453 9.70 -3.22 2.62
N ALA A 454 9.62 -3.19 1.28
CA ALA A 454 8.35 -3.34 0.51
C ALA A 454 8.23 -4.18 -0.82
N VAL A 455 7.96 -5.52 -0.89
CA VAL A 455 8.34 -6.40 -2.07
C VAL A 455 7.43 -7.42 -2.92
N ALA A 456 7.59 -7.66 -4.26
CA ALA A 456 7.28 -8.90 -5.09
C ALA A 456 8.38 -9.33 -6.16
N THR A 457 8.14 -10.15 -7.21
CA THR A 457 9.20 -11.01 -7.94
C THR A 457 8.68 -11.71 -9.17
N GLY A 458 9.57 -12.32 -10.02
CA GLY A 458 9.36 -13.04 -11.34
C GLY A 458 10.02 -14.45 -11.56
N ARG A 459 10.34 -14.96 -12.79
CA ARG A 459 10.76 -16.38 -13.10
C ARG A 459 12.21 -16.79 -12.95
N TYR A 460 13.07 -16.03 -13.57
CA TYR A 460 14.49 -16.21 -13.42
C TYR A 460 15.07 -14.88 -12.90
N HIS A 461 14.53 -14.39 -11.76
CA HIS A 461 14.35 -12.98 -11.33
C HIS A 461 14.35 -12.69 -9.81
N SER A 462 15.06 -11.70 -9.27
CA SER A 462 15.04 -11.41 -7.80
C SER A 462 15.28 -9.94 -7.34
N LEU A 463 14.78 -9.34 -6.24
CA LEU A 463 14.19 -7.97 -6.37
C LEU A 463 14.29 -6.76 -5.28
N ALA A 464 14.64 -5.46 -5.57
CA ALA A 464 14.33 -4.11 -4.86
C ALA A 464 13.11 -2.97 -5.28
N LEU A 465 11.87 -2.35 -4.90
CA LEU A 465 10.89 -1.59 -3.84
C LEU A 465 10.95 -0.09 -3.13
N ARG A 466 11.49 1.10 -3.42
CA ARG A 466 11.95 1.94 -2.22
C ARG A 466 11.23 3.12 -1.67
N GLY A 467 11.31 3.29 -0.35
CA GLY A 467 11.08 4.57 0.30
C GLY A 467 12.13 5.62 0.04
N ASP A 468 12.77 5.68 -1.14
CA ASP A 468 13.04 6.89 -1.91
C ASP A 468 12.33 6.78 -3.27
N GLY A 469 12.59 5.71 -3.99
CA GLY A 469 11.76 5.17 -5.04
C GLY A 469 12.43 4.45 -6.16
N THR A 470 13.32 3.51 -5.90
CA THR A 470 14.37 3.32 -6.90
C THR A 470 14.84 1.89 -7.01
N VAL A 471 14.58 1.13 -8.08
CA VAL A 471 14.27 -0.32 -8.04
C VAL A 471 15.48 -1.27 -8.47
N TRP A 472 15.91 -2.35 -7.73
CA TRP A 472 17.20 -3.22 -7.66
C TRP A 472 17.12 -4.73 -8.19
N ALA A 473 18.07 -5.42 -8.92
CA ALA A 473 18.01 -6.46 -10.05
C ALA A 473 18.58 -8.00 -10.12
N TRP A 474 18.16 -9.05 -9.38
CA TRP A 474 18.59 -10.53 -9.19
C TRP A 474 18.50 -11.53 -10.37
N GLY A 475 19.53 -11.72 -11.20
CA GLY A 475 19.74 -13.07 -11.77
C GLY A 475 20.11 -13.28 -13.24
N ASP A 476 19.22 -13.99 -13.98
CA ASP A 476 19.40 -14.28 -15.43
C ASP A 476 19.63 -12.97 -16.16
N ASN A 477 19.95 -12.97 -17.44
CA ASN A 477 19.43 -11.84 -18.20
C ASN A 477 19.04 -12.21 -19.63
N ALA A 478 18.87 -13.50 -19.92
CA ALA A 478 18.66 -14.00 -21.28
C ALA A 478 17.55 -13.27 -22.06
N HIS A 479 16.54 -12.72 -21.37
CA HIS A 479 15.45 -11.94 -21.97
C HIS A 479 15.32 -10.51 -21.43
N GLY A 480 16.41 -9.87 -21.01
CA GLY A 480 16.30 -8.55 -20.35
C GLY A 480 15.45 -8.60 -19.11
N GLN A 481 15.29 -9.80 -18.57
CA GLN A 481 14.43 -9.99 -17.45
C GLN A 481 14.99 -9.23 -16.24
N LEU A 482 16.31 -8.90 -16.22
CA LEU A 482 16.95 -8.04 -15.21
C LEU A 482 16.26 -6.72 -15.02
N GLY A 483 16.06 -6.09 -16.17
CA GLY A 483 16.20 -4.68 -16.23
C GLY A 483 17.57 -4.22 -15.73
N ASP A 484 18.47 -4.11 -16.70
CA ASP A 484 19.76 -3.46 -16.49
C ASP A 484 20.19 -2.64 -17.71
N GLY A 485 20.03 -3.23 -18.90
CA GLY A 485 20.46 -2.73 -20.19
C GLY A 485 21.20 -3.78 -21.03
N THR A 486 21.42 -4.99 -20.51
CA THR A 486 22.10 -6.10 -21.20
C THR A 486 21.20 -7.34 -21.39
N THR A 487 21.86 -8.48 -21.63
CA THR A 487 21.33 -9.85 -21.52
C THR A 487 22.29 -10.88 -20.91
N THR A 488 23.53 -10.51 -20.58
CA THR A 488 24.62 -11.48 -20.32
C THR A 488 24.40 -12.30 -19.03
N THR A 489 24.80 -13.57 -18.98
CA THR A 489 24.92 -14.29 -17.69
C THR A 489 26.19 -13.86 -16.94
N ARG A 490 26.04 -13.22 -15.77
CA ARG A 490 27.12 -12.68 -14.92
C ARG A 490 26.60 -12.42 -13.49
N LEU A 491 27.24 -11.57 -12.67
CA LEU A 491 27.33 -11.82 -11.21
C LEU A 491 27.14 -10.58 -10.31
N ALA A 492 26.88 -9.39 -10.86
CA ALA A 492 27.18 -8.10 -10.24
C ALA A 492 26.51 -7.72 -8.88
N PRO A 493 25.18 -7.86 -8.62
CA PRO A 493 24.13 -6.96 -7.90
C PRO A 493 23.49 -5.43 -7.99
N VAL A 494 22.81 -4.90 -9.10
CA VAL A 494 22.15 -3.62 -9.66
C VAL A 494 20.81 -3.12 -9.07
N GLN A 495 20.43 -1.85 -9.38
CA GLN A 495 19.13 -1.16 -9.52
C GLN A 495 19.08 -0.38 -10.78
N MET A 496 17.95 0.21 -11.18
CA MET A 496 17.62 0.92 -12.43
C MET A 496 17.86 2.51 -12.40
N SER A 497 17.84 3.61 -13.28
CA SER A 497 17.83 4.27 -14.70
C SER A 497 16.88 5.09 -15.80
N GLY A 498 15.62 5.10 -16.40
CA GLY A 498 14.16 4.59 -16.54
C GLY A 498 12.81 4.87 -15.68
N LEU A 499 12.62 5.03 -14.31
CA LEU A 499 11.39 5.07 -13.44
C LEU A 499 11.56 5.21 -11.87
N GLY A 500 10.60 5.82 -11.11
CA GLY A 500 10.51 6.04 -9.60
C GLY A 500 9.15 6.60 -9.07
N ASN A 501 8.80 6.71 -7.79
CA ASN A 501 7.40 6.97 -7.29
C ASN A 501 6.35 5.81 -7.22
N ILE A 502 6.69 4.53 -7.44
CA ILE A 502 5.78 3.37 -7.32
C ILE A 502 5.14 3.35 -5.91
N VAL A 503 4.12 2.57 -5.61
CA VAL A 503 3.68 2.24 -4.25
C VAL A 503 3.31 0.76 -4.12
N ALA A 504 3.11 -0.01 -5.22
CA ALA A 504 2.88 -1.47 -5.14
C ALA A 504 3.12 -2.34 -6.42
N VAL A 505 2.86 -3.70 -6.47
CA VAL A 505 3.21 -4.65 -7.62
C VAL A 505 2.61 -6.03 -7.93
N ALA A 506 3.07 -6.57 -9.10
CA ALA A 506 3.63 -7.93 -9.18
C ALA A 506 5.02 -8.08 -9.90
N ALA A 507 5.54 -9.31 -10.05
CA ALA A 507 6.00 -9.71 -11.39
C ALA A 507 5.18 -10.87 -11.95
N GLY A 508 5.47 -11.24 -13.20
CA GLY A 508 5.11 -12.50 -13.83
C GLY A 508 6.36 -13.31 -14.23
N ASP A 509 6.22 -14.11 -15.29
CA ASP A 509 7.22 -15.11 -15.72
C ASP A 509 8.58 -14.50 -16.06
N PHE A 510 8.82 -14.22 -17.32
CA PHE A 510 10.09 -13.70 -17.80
C PHE A 510 10.04 -12.16 -17.78
N HIS A 511 9.20 -11.61 -16.89
CA HIS A 511 8.53 -10.34 -17.08
C HIS A 511 7.92 -9.80 -15.76
N SER A 512 7.80 -8.50 -15.49
CA SER A 512 7.41 -7.95 -14.17
C SER A 512 6.64 -6.64 -14.19
N PHE A 513 6.18 -6.09 -13.04
CA PHE A 513 5.28 -4.92 -12.95
C PHE A 513 5.57 -3.92 -11.84
N ALA A 514 5.01 -2.68 -11.88
CA ALA A 514 4.86 -1.80 -10.71
C ALA A 514 3.88 -0.61 -10.73
N LEU A 515 2.99 -0.56 -9.74
CA LEU A 515 1.99 0.47 -9.42
C LEU A 515 2.54 1.72 -8.75
N ARG A 516 1.96 2.90 -8.96
CA ARG A 516 2.50 4.20 -8.55
C ARG A 516 1.67 5.05 -7.61
N GLY A 517 2.36 6.03 -7.01
CA GLY A 517 1.75 7.02 -6.15
C GLY A 517 0.70 7.88 -6.88
N ASP A 518 0.83 8.00 -8.20
CA ASP A 518 -0.19 8.55 -9.13
C ASP A 518 -1.16 7.47 -9.68
N GLY A 519 -1.16 6.29 -9.07
CA GLY A 519 -1.99 5.14 -9.43
C GLY A 519 -1.56 4.42 -10.72
N THR A 520 -0.40 4.74 -11.28
CA THR A 520 0.01 4.23 -12.59
C THR A 520 0.77 2.91 -12.52
N VAL A 521 0.53 1.96 -13.41
CA VAL A 521 1.17 0.64 -13.29
C VAL A 521 2.18 0.41 -14.36
N TRP A 522 3.24 -0.30 -14.03
CA TRP A 522 4.34 -0.54 -14.90
C TRP A 522 4.51 -1.99 -15.20
N ALA A 523 5.11 -2.34 -16.34
CA ALA A 523 5.43 -3.71 -16.69
C ALA A 523 6.71 -3.86 -17.52
N TRP A 524 7.24 -5.07 -17.66
CA TRP A 524 8.52 -5.25 -18.31
C TRP A 524 8.97 -6.67 -18.64
N GLY A 525 10.02 -6.82 -19.46
CA GLY A 525 10.69 -8.11 -19.70
C GLY A 525 10.49 -8.79 -21.02
N TYR A 526 10.67 -10.10 -21.02
CA TYR A 526 10.15 -10.96 -22.06
C TYR A 526 8.67 -10.64 -22.30
N ASN A 527 8.40 -10.24 -23.53
CA ASN A 527 7.19 -9.55 -23.89
C ASN A 527 6.53 -10.18 -25.11
N TRP A 528 6.90 -11.41 -25.44
CA TRP A 528 6.54 -12.08 -26.69
C TRP A 528 5.03 -12.02 -27.01
N ALA A 529 4.20 -11.88 -25.98
CA ALA A 529 2.76 -11.75 -26.03
C ALA A 529 2.27 -10.55 -25.20
N GLY A 530 2.93 -9.39 -25.30
CA GLY A 530 2.46 -8.08 -24.80
C GLY A 530 1.99 -8.04 -23.36
N GLN A 531 2.43 -8.99 -22.55
CA GLN A 531 2.20 -9.10 -21.11
C GLN A 531 2.49 -7.80 -20.35
N LEU A 532 3.18 -6.87 -21.01
CA LEU A 532 3.66 -5.63 -20.44
C LEU A 532 2.82 -4.40 -20.73
N GLY A 533 1.71 -4.51 -21.43
CA GLY A 533 0.63 -3.58 -21.17
C GLY A 533 0.63 -2.20 -21.84
N ASP A 534 1.63 -1.74 -22.57
CA ASP A 534 1.46 -0.99 -23.86
C ASP A 534 2.02 -1.96 -24.88
N GLY A 535 2.26 -3.23 -24.60
CA GLY A 535 2.80 -4.27 -25.50
C GLY A 535 2.82 -4.11 -27.03
N THR A 536 4.04 -3.90 -27.56
CA THR A 536 4.54 -4.72 -28.68
C THR A 536 4.63 -6.19 -28.23
N THR A 537 5.20 -7.04 -29.06
CA THR A 537 5.79 -8.34 -28.68
C THR A 537 7.31 -8.26 -28.33
N THR A 538 7.91 -7.08 -28.41
CA THR A 538 9.34 -6.80 -28.22
C THR A 538 9.74 -6.88 -26.75
N THR A 539 10.58 -7.86 -26.44
CA THR A 539 11.18 -8.04 -25.13
C THR A 539 11.83 -6.77 -24.63
N ARG A 540 11.35 -6.34 -23.49
CA ARG A 540 11.85 -5.22 -22.75
C ARG A 540 12.91 -5.71 -21.79
N LEU A 541 14.13 -5.52 -22.28
CA LEU A 541 15.18 -5.06 -21.41
C LEU A 541 14.69 -3.83 -20.57
N ALA A 542 13.66 -3.08 -21.05
CA ALA A 542 12.88 -1.91 -20.55
C ALA A 542 11.67 -2.10 -19.49
N PRO A 543 11.18 -1.21 -18.52
CA PRO A 543 9.79 -0.59 -18.40
C PRO A 543 9.35 0.76 -18.96
N VAL A 544 8.37 0.96 -19.85
CA VAL A 544 7.13 0.20 -20.06
C VAL A 544 6.23 0.27 -18.81
N GLN A 545 5.25 1.16 -18.83
CA GLN A 545 4.11 1.24 -17.89
C GLN A 545 3.13 0.09 -18.20
N VAL A 546 1.82 0.34 -18.07
CA VAL A 546 0.70 -0.49 -18.47
C VAL A 546 -0.44 0.45 -18.84
N SER A 547 -0.87 0.44 -20.09
CA SER A 547 -1.97 1.12 -20.76
C SER A 547 -3.00 1.84 -19.96
N GLY A 548 -3.17 3.13 -20.21
CA GLY A 548 -4.44 3.77 -19.96
C GLY A 548 -5.10 3.60 -18.60
N LEU A 549 -4.26 3.42 -17.61
CA LEU A 549 -4.53 2.91 -16.29
C LEU A 549 -3.80 3.78 -15.27
N SER A 550 -4.55 4.66 -14.66
CA SER A 550 -4.12 5.32 -13.44
C SER A 550 -5.25 5.28 -12.43
N ASN A 551 -5.07 5.88 -11.26
CA ASN A 551 -5.91 5.57 -10.10
C ASN A 551 -5.92 4.06 -9.76
N GLY A 552 -4.97 3.28 -10.29
CA GLY A 552 -4.70 1.90 -9.89
C GLY A 552 -4.41 1.85 -8.39
N VAL A 553 -5.03 0.89 -7.70
CA VAL A 553 -4.88 0.67 -6.25
C VAL A 553 -4.39 -0.73 -5.93
N ALA A 554 -4.50 -1.68 -6.87
CA ALA A 554 -3.88 -3.01 -6.77
C ALA A 554 -3.60 -3.57 -8.17
N VAL A 555 -2.66 -4.51 -8.28
CA VAL A 555 -2.32 -5.21 -9.53
C VAL A 555 -2.25 -6.71 -9.30
N ALA A 556 -2.49 -7.49 -10.35
CA ALA A 556 -2.22 -8.93 -10.38
C ALA A 556 -1.63 -9.30 -11.74
N ALA A 557 -0.78 -10.32 -11.84
CA ALA A 557 -0.20 -10.73 -13.11
C ALA A 557 -0.35 -12.23 -13.37
N GLY A 558 -0.73 -12.56 -14.60
CA GLY A 558 -0.70 -13.90 -15.18
C GLY A 558 0.60 -14.15 -15.96
N GLU A 559 0.76 -15.38 -16.45
CA GLU A 559 1.99 -15.86 -17.13
C GLU A 559 2.40 -15.00 -18.32
N SER A 560 1.43 -14.61 -19.15
CA SER A 560 1.64 -13.68 -20.26
C SER A 560 0.56 -12.60 -20.31
N HIS A 561 -0.12 -12.35 -19.20
CA HIS A 561 -1.10 -11.27 -19.09
C HIS A 561 -1.16 -10.70 -17.68
N SER A 562 -2.01 -9.74 -17.41
CA SER A 562 -2.02 -9.02 -16.13
C SER A 562 -3.28 -8.19 -15.98
N LEU A 563 -3.59 -7.85 -14.74
CA LEU A 563 -4.81 -7.24 -14.27
C LEU A 563 -4.51 -6.09 -13.32
N ILE A 564 -5.52 -5.27 -13.12
CA ILE A 564 -5.43 -4.09 -12.27
C ILE A 564 -6.79 -3.68 -11.74
N LEU A 565 -6.76 -3.26 -10.48
CA LEU A 565 -7.88 -2.67 -9.81
C LEU A 565 -7.63 -1.18 -9.67
N ARG A 566 -8.67 -0.38 -9.80
CA ARG A 566 -8.64 1.05 -9.62
C ARG A 566 -9.53 1.53 -8.49
N SER A 567 -9.31 2.76 -8.03
CA SER A 567 -10.02 3.38 -6.92
C SER A 567 -11.52 3.58 -7.16
N ASP A 568 -11.93 3.65 -8.42
CA ASP A 568 -13.32 3.72 -8.90
C ASP A 568 -14.05 2.36 -8.87
N GLY A 569 -13.33 1.27 -8.57
CA GLY A 569 -13.85 -0.08 -8.58
C GLY A 569 -13.99 -0.71 -9.97
N THR A 570 -13.19 -0.27 -10.95
CA THR A 570 -13.11 -0.88 -12.28
C THR A 570 -11.88 -1.75 -12.45
N VAL A 571 -12.01 -2.73 -13.36
CA VAL A 571 -11.04 -3.81 -13.58
C VAL A 571 -10.57 -3.76 -15.00
N TRP A 572 -9.26 -3.91 -15.17
CA TRP A 572 -8.68 -3.89 -16.50
C TRP A 572 -7.61 -4.98 -16.63
N ALA A 573 -7.37 -5.44 -17.86
CA ALA A 573 -6.64 -6.67 -18.13
C ALA A 573 -5.80 -6.57 -19.41
N TRP A 574 -4.55 -7.04 -19.47
CA TRP A 574 -3.71 -7.02 -20.68
C TRP A 574 -2.75 -8.19 -20.82
N GLY A 575 -2.43 -8.56 -22.05
CA GLY A 575 -1.45 -9.52 -22.47
C GLY A 575 -2.10 -10.60 -23.33
N TYR A 576 -1.53 -11.81 -23.32
CA TYR A 576 -2.14 -13.01 -23.89
C TYR A 576 -3.64 -13.11 -23.51
N ASN A 577 -4.51 -13.35 -24.51
CA ASN A 577 -5.99 -13.42 -24.42
C ASN A 577 -6.59 -14.38 -25.46
N VAL A 578 -5.78 -15.25 -26.10
CA VAL A 578 -6.28 -16.24 -27.10
C VAL A 578 -7.43 -17.08 -26.53
N TYR A 579 -7.55 -17.14 -25.20
CA TYR A 579 -8.59 -17.85 -24.48
C TYR A 579 -9.66 -16.96 -23.80
N GLY A 580 -9.59 -15.62 -23.91
CA GLY A 580 -10.56 -14.70 -23.30
C GLY A 580 -10.23 -14.20 -21.89
N GLN A 581 -9.01 -14.46 -21.38
CA GLN A 581 -8.51 -14.09 -20.04
C GLN A 581 -8.55 -12.62 -19.63
N LEU A 582 -9.01 -11.74 -20.52
CA LEU A 582 -9.11 -10.31 -20.33
C LEU A 582 -10.55 -9.77 -20.42
N GLY A 583 -11.54 -10.61 -20.75
CA GLY A 583 -12.94 -10.36 -20.35
C GLY A 583 -13.58 -9.12 -20.99
N ASP A 584 -13.17 -8.82 -22.20
CA ASP A 584 -13.47 -7.62 -22.96
C ASP A 584 -14.48 -7.85 -24.09
N GLY A 585 -15.17 -8.98 -24.03
CA GLY A 585 -15.99 -9.50 -25.12
C GLY A 585 -15.21 -10.27 -26.19
N THR A 586 -13.92 -10.58 -26.02
CA THR A 586 -13.14 -11.25 -27.10
C THR A 586 -12.14 -12.33 -26.67
N THR A 587 -11.82 -13.27 -27.57
CA THR A 587 -10.67 -14.20 -27.49
C THR A 587 -9.37 -13.58 -28.02
N THR A 588 -9.34 -12.25 -28.06
CA THR A 588 -8.48 -11.52 -28.95
C THR A 588 -7.42 -10.98 -27.97
N THR A 589 -6.17 -11.42 -28.08
CA THR A 589 -5.02 -11.24 -27.15
C THR A 589 -4.69 -9.83 -26.75
N ARG A 590 -5.40 -9.23 -25.77
CA ARG A 590 -5.28 -7.80 -25.43
C ARG A 590 -3.94 -7.37 -24.86
N LEU A 591 -2.94 -7.37 -25.71
CA LEU A 591 -1.94 -6.34 -25.80
C LEU A 591 -2.64 -5.00 -26.21
N ALA A 592 -3.44 -4.53 -25.27
CA ALA A 592 -4.08 -3.27 -24.93
C ALA A 592 -4.60 -3.64 -23.55
N PRO A 593 -4.35 -2.92 -22.43
CA PRO A 593 -5.16 -3.29 -21.30
C PRO A 593 -6.60 -3.02 -21.66
N VAL A 594 -7.48 -3.58 -20.89
CA VAL A 594 -8.84 -3.68 -21.38
C VAL A 594 -9.74 -3.67 -20.19
N GLN A 595 -10.65 -2.69 -20.09
CA GLN A 595 -11.75 -2.83 -19.15
C GLN A 595 -12.33 -4.20 -19.35
N VAL A 596 -12.35 -4.90 -18.25
CA VAL A 596 -13.08 -6.11 -18.15
C VAL A 596 -14.54 -5.69 -17.94
N SER A 597 -15.34 -5.81 -18.99
CA SER A 597 -16.71 -5.31 -19.08
C SER A 597 -17.64 -5.86 -18.00
N GLY A 598 -18.75 -5.20 -17.70
CA GLY A 598 -19.72 -5.76 -16.75
C GLY A 598 -19.19 -5.83 -15.31
N LEU A 599 -18.29 -4.92 -14.95
CA LEU A 599 -17.65 -4.80 -13.63
C LEU A 599 -17.64 -3.35 -13.14
N GLY A 600 -18.41 -3.10 -12.08
CA GLY A 600 -18.27 -1.92 -11.23
C GLY A 600 -18.19 -2.34 -9.76
N ASN A 601 -17.82 -1.41 -8.89
CA ASN A 601 -17.63 -1.62 -7.45
C ASN A 601 -16.59 -2.70 -7.06
N VAL A 602 -15.64 -3.05 -7.92
CA VAL A 602 -14.59 -4.05 -7.61
C VAL A 602 -13.65 -3.54 -6.52
N VAL A 603 -13.27 -4.43 -5.60
CA VAL A 603 -12.38 -4.15 -4.44
C VAL A 603 -11.18 -5.11 -4.35
N ALA A 604 -11.15 -6.21 -5.11
CA ALA A 604 -9.96 -7.07 -5.24
C ALA A 604 -9.93 -7.82 -6.58
N LEU A 605 -8.74 -8.29 -6.97
CA LEU A 605 -8.46 -9.01 -8.23
C LEU A 605 -7.48 -10.16 -8.07
N ALA A 606 -7.56 -11.09 -9.03
CA ALA A 606 -6.53 -12.09 -9.23
C ALA A 606 -6.48 -12.58 -10.70
N ALA A 607 -5.27 -12.87 -11.19
CA ALA A 607 -5.00 -13.38 -12.53
C ALA A 607 -4.40 -14.79 -12.46
N GLY A 608 -4.93 -15.73 -13.23
CA GLY A 608 -4.27 -16.99 -13.59
C GLY A 608 -3.36 -16.81 -14.80
N SER A 609 -2.93 -17.88 -15.48
CA SER A 609 -2.16 -17.76 -16.74
C SER A 609 -2.98 -17.27 -17.91
N ALA A 610 -4.23 -17.72 -17.90
CA ALA A 610 -5.15 -17.56 -18.99
C ALA A 610 -6.59 -17.47 -18.49
N HIS A 611 -6.81 -16.93 -17.29
CA HIS A 611 -8.12 -16.49 -16.82
C HIS A 611 -7.93 -15.52 -15.66
N SER A 612 -9.03 -14.95 -15.19
CA SER A 612 -9.01 -13.79 -14.31
C SER A 612 -10.30 -13.71 -13.47
N LEU A 613 -10.20 -13.07 -12.30
CA LEU A 613 -11.27 -12.94 -11.30
C LEU A 613 -11.39 -11.50 -10.81
N ALA A 614 -12.62 -11.07 -10.54
CA ALA A 614 -12.94 -9.84 -9.84
C ALA A 614 -13.89 -10.05 -8.66
N LEU A 615 -13.61 -9.34 -7.57
CA LEU A 615 -14.47 -9.25 -6.39
C LEU A 615 -15.07 -7.86 -6.26
N ARG A 616 -16.40 -7.75 -6.33
CA ARG A 616 -17.17 -6.54 -6.02
C ARG A 616 -17.33 -6.30 -4.51
N GLY A 617 -17.51 -5.05 -4.11
CA GLY A 617 -17.67 -4.60 -2.71
C GLY A 617 -19.01 -4.99 -2.07
N ASP A 618 -19.98 -5.45 -2.86
CA ASP A 618 -21.18 -6.16 -2.41
C ASP A 618 -20.93 -7.67 -2.17
N GLY A 619 -19.72 -8.16 -2.45
CA GLY A 619 -19.32 -9.55 -2.31
C GLY A 619 -19.67 -10.44 -3.51
N THR A 620 -19.98 -9.89 -4.68
CA THR A 620 -20.18 -10.64 -5.92
C THR A 620 -18.84 -10.92 -6.62
N VAL A 621 -18.63 -12.17 -7.07
CA VAL A 621 -17.47 -12.54 -7.89
C VAL A 621 -17.87 -12.78 -9.33
N LEU A 622 -17.02 -12.32 -10.24
CA LEU A 622 -17.12 -12.63 -11.66
C LEU A 622 -15.78 -13.16 -12.16
N ALA A 623 -15.84 -14.03 -13.16
CA ALA A 623 -14.66 -14.67 -13.77
C ALA A 623 -14.75 -14.60 -15.29
N TRP A 624 -13.61 -14.50 -15.95
CA TRP A 624 -13.50 -14.52 -17.41
C TRP A 624 -12.17 -15.14 -17.83
N GLY A 625 -12.14 -15.73 -19.01
CA GLY A 625 -10.95 -16.44 -19.46
C GLY A 625 -11.12 -17.74 -20.20
N ASN A 626 -9.96 -18.37 -20.36
CA ASN A 626 -9.87 -19.78 -20.64
C ASN A 626 -10.79 -20.49 -19.66
N ASN A 627 -11.60 -21.37 -20.22
CA ASN A 627 -12.51 -22.18 -19.44
C ASN A 627 -12.43 -23.64 -19.89
N GLY A 628 -11.44 -24.02 -20.71
CA GLY A 628 -11.23 -25.40 -21.16
C GLY A 628 -11.15 -26.39 -19.99
N TYR A 629 -10.80 -25.88 -18.80
CA TYR A 629 -10.81 -26.63 -17.55
C TYR A 629 -11.85 -26.17 -16.50
N GLY A 630 -12.85 -25.35 -16.83
CA GLY A 630 -13.89 -24.90 -15.88
C GLY A 630 -13.50 -23.71 -14.98
N GLN A 631 -12.42 -23.02 -15.34
CA GLN A 631 -11.71 -21.98 -14.57
C GLN A 631 -12.59 -20.76 -14.20
N LEU A 632 -13.73 -20.62 -14.87
CA LEU A 632 -14.69 -19.54 -14.66
C LEU A 632 -15.85 -19.90 -13.74
N GLY A 633 -16.10 -21.19 -13.45
CA GLY A 633 -17.09 -21.59 -12.47
C GLY A 633 -18.56 -21.32 -12.87
N ASN A 634 -18.85 -21.21 -14.17
CA ASN A 634 -20.14 -20.80 -14.72
C ASN A 634 -21.06 -21.94 -15.21
N GLY A 635 -20.72 -23.19 -14.91
CA GLY A 635 -21.49 -24.39 -15.28
C GLY A 635 -21.06 -25.06 -16.59
N ASN A 636 -20.05 -24.54 -17.30
CA ASN A 636 -19.56 -25.11 -18.54
C ASN A 636 -18.02 -24.98 -18.70
N THR A 637 -17.48 -25.55 -19.78
CA THR A 637 -16.05 -25.50 -20.17
C THR A 637 -15.77 -24.53 -21.34
N VAL A 638 -16.70 -23.65 -21.68
CA VAL A 638 -16.58 -22.73 -22.82
C VAL A 638 -15.93 -21.44 -22.37
N GLY A 639 -14.87 -21.01 -23.07
CA GLY A 639 -14.15 -19.78 -22.77
C GLY A 639 -15.09 -18.59 -22.62
N GLY A 640 -14.97 -17.88 -21.51
CA GLY A 640 -15.82 -16.74 -21.17
C GLY A 640 -15.07 -15.46 -21.51
N ILE A 641 -15.34 -14.93 -22.69
CA ILE A 641 -14.67 -13.74 -23.22
C ILE A 641 -15.17 -12.43 -22.58
N THR A 642 -16.23 -12.48 -21.77
CA THR A 642 -16.69 -11.44 -20.84
C THR A 642 -16.76 -12.01 -19.41
N PRO A 643 -16.80 -11.16 -18.36
CA PRO A 643 -17.14 -11.57 -17.01
C PRO A 643 -18.50 -12.23 -16.96
N VAL A 644 -18.46 -13.46 -16.51
CA VAL A 644 -19.66 -14.20 -16.13
C VAL A 644 -19.74 -14.15 -14.62
N GLN A 645 -20.94 -13.95 -14.08
CA GLN A 645 -21.14 -14.11 -12.64
C GLN A 645 -20.83 -15.55 -12.24
N VAL A 646 -19.97 -15.72 -11.24
CA VAL A 646 -19.69 -17.02 -10.67
C VAL A 646 -20.85 -17.41 -9.75
N ASN A 647 -21.72 -18.29 -10.26
CA ASN A 647 -22.95 -18.67 -9.57
C ASN A 647 -22.66 -19.53 -8.32
N GLY A 648 -23.45 -19.33 -7.26
CA GLY A 648 -23.30 -20.07 -5.99
C GLY A 648 -22.38 -19.40 -4.96
N LEU A 649 -22.04 -18.13 -5.14
CA LEU A 649 -21.26 -17.31 -4.20
C LEU A 649 -22.12 -16.19 -3.60
N GLY A 650 -21.84 -15.79 -2.36
CA GLY A 650 -22.47 -14.63 -1.71
C GLY A 650 -21.61 -14.10 -0.58
N ASN A 651 -21.55 -12.76 -0.41
CA ASN A 651 -20.72 -12.07 0.59
C ASN A 651 -19.21 -12.42 0.50
N VAL A 652 -18.62 -12.47 -0.70
CA VAL A 652 -17.18 -12.71 -0.87
C VAL A 652 -16.36 -11.51 -0.36
N VAL A 653 -15.17 -11.76 0.20
CA VAL A 653 -14.23 -10.75 0.74
C VAL A 653 -12.78 -10.87 0.22
N ALA A 654 -12.41 -12.00 -0.40
CA ALA A 654 -11.17 -12.12 -1.16
C ALA A 654 -11.30 -13.12 -2.34
N VAL A 655 -10.46 -12.95 -3.37
CA VAL A 655 -10.32 -13.86 -4.52
C VAL A 655 -8.85 -14.11 -4.84
N ALA A 656 -8.54 -15.28 -5.40
CA ALA A 656 -7.20 -15.64 -5.86
C ALA A 656 -7.28 -16.56 -7.09
N ALA A 657 -6.32 -16.49 -8.02
CA ALA A 657 -6.33 -17.25 -9.26
C ALA A 657 -4.94 -17.84 -9.52
N GLY A 658 -4.90 -19.17 -9.71
CA GLY A 658 -3.72 -19.93 -10.09
C GLY A 658 -3.65 -20.12 -11.60
N HIS A 659 -2.69 -20.88 -12.15
CA HIS A 659 -2.48 -20.99 -13.61
C HIS A 659 -3.76 -21.25 -14.40
N TYR A 660 -4.49 -22.27 -13.96
CA TYR A 660 -5.71 -22.77 -14.58
C TYR A 660 -6.83 -23.06 -13.56
N HIS A 661 -6.82 -22.41 -12.38
CA HIS A 661 -7.86 -22.57 -11.36
C HIS A 661 -8.08 -21.29 -10.53
N SER A 662 -9.15 -21.27 -9.73
CA SER A 662 -9.70 -20.07 -9.11
C SER A 662 -10.22 -20.34 -7.69
N LEU A 663 -10.09 -19.35 -6.80
CA LEU A 663 -10.53 -19.37 -5.40
C LEU A 663 -11.34 -18.14 -5.00
N ALA A 664 -12.23 -18.31 -4.02
CA ALA A 664 -12.92 -17.24 -3.31
C ALA A 664 -13.00 -17.52 -1.80
N LEU A 665 -13.05 -16.46 -0.99
CA LEU A 665 -13.26 -16.47 0.46
C LEU A 665 -14.46 -15.59 0.83
N LEU A 666 -15.38 -16.12 1.64
CA LEU A 666 -16.58 -15.43 2.09
C LEU A 666 -16.38 -14.74 3.44
N ALA A 667 -17.21 -13.73 3.74
CA ALA A 667 -17.18 -12.96 4.99
C ALA A 667 -17.40 -13.82 6.25
N ASP A 668 -18.02 -15.00 6.10
CA ASP A 668 -18.20 -16.01 7.16
C ASP A 668 -17.00 -16.97 7.33
N GLY A 669 -15.96 -16.81 6.50
CA GLY A 669 -14.78 -17.66 6.46
C GLY A 669 -14.92 -18.92 5.60
N THR A 670 -15.91 -19.02 4.72
CA THR A 670 -16.03 -20.18 3.81
C THR A 670 -15.13 -20.02 2.56
N VAL A 671 -14.36 -21.06 2.22
CA VAL A 671 -13.50 -21.10 1.02
C VAL A 671 -14.14 -21.94 -0.10
N LEU A 672 -14.06 -21.45 -1.34
CA LEU A 672 -14.51 -22.17 -2.54
C LEU A 672 -13.44 -22.20 -3.64
N ALA A 673 -13.45 -23.26 -4.46
CA ALA A 673 -12.50 -23.47 -5.56
C ALA A 673 -13.17 -24.02 -6.84
N TRP A 674 -12.67 -23.63 -8.02
CA TRP A 674 -13.11 -24.16 -9.33
C TRP A 674 -12.03 -24.06 -10.42
N GLY A 675 -12.19 -24.84 -11.50
CA GLY A 675 -11.23 -24.92 -12.61
C GLY A 675 -10.53 -26.27 -12.78
N GLN A 676 -9.31 -26.22 -13.31
CA GLN A 676 -8.49 -27.41 -13.51
C GLN A 676 -8.28 -28.11 -12.18
N ASN A 677 -8.18 -29.45 -12.24
CA ASN A 677 -7.96 -30.26 -11.05
C ASN A 677 -7.08 -31.48 -11.28
N GLN A 678 -6.42 -31.62 -12.43
CA GLN A 678 -5.58 -32.80 -12.75
C GLN A 678 -4.51 -33.06 -11.69
N SER A 679 -4.09 -32.01 -10.98
CA SER A 679 -3.17 -32.07 -9.86
C SER A 679 -3.84 -31.76 -8.51
N GLY A 680 -5.15 -31.91 -8.35
CA GLY A 680 -5.83 -31.67 -7.06
C GLY A 680 -6.03 -30.20 -6.67
N GLN A 681 -5.84 -29.28 -7.62
CA GLN A 681 -5.86 -27.82 -7.43
C GLN A 681 -7.11 -27.26 -6.73
N LEU A 682 -8.22 -28.02 -6.68
CA LEU A 682 -9.49 -27.59 -6.09
C LEU A 682 -9.75 -28.13 -4.67
N GLY A 683 -8.92 -29.02 -4.14
CA GLY A 683 -9.08 -29.49 -2.75
C GLY A 683 -10.38 -30.28 -2.51
N ASN A 684 -10.87 -30.99 -3.53
CA ASN A 684 -12.18 -31.66 -3.51
C ASN A 684 -12.11 -33.19 -3.35
N GLY A 685 -10.94 -33.74 -3.05
CA GLY A 685 -10.67 -35.19 -2.94
C GLY A 685 -10.51 -35.92 -4.27
N SER A 686 -10.52 -35.22 -5.41
CA SER A 686 -10.48 -35.81 -6.76
C SER A 686 -9.44 -35.15 -7.66
N SER A 687 -9.27 -35.70 -8.88
CA SER A 687 -8.47 -35.12 -9.96
C SER A 687 -9.31 -34.54 -11.13
N GLY A 688 -10.64 -34.65 -11.04
CA GLY A 688 -11.57 -34.17 -12.06
C GLY A 688 -11.81 -32.66 -11.96
N GLN A 689 -11.67 -31.95 -13.08
CA GLN A 689 -11.95 -30.51 -13.19
C GLN A 689 -13.38 -30.16 -12.73
N ARG A 690 -13.60 -28.93 -12.24
CA ARG A 690 -14.96 -28.45 -11.94
C ARG A 690 -15.27 -27.14 -12.63
N VAL A 691 -16.44 -27.13 -13.26
CA VAL A 691 -17.03 -25.99 -13.97
C VAL A 691 -17.94 -25.13 -13.09
N THR A 692 -18.07 -25.43 -11.80
CA THR A 692 -18.83 -24.65 -10.80
C THR A 692 -18.04 -24.58 -9.48
N PRO A 693 -18.24 -23.56 -8.62
CA PRO A 693 -17.58 -23.46 -7.33
C PRO A 693 -17.92 -24.66 -6.44
N TYR A 694 -16.88 -25.35 -5.97
CA TYR A 694 -17.01 -26.32 -4.90
C TYR A 694 -16.75 -25.65 -3.56
N LYS A 695 -17.65 -25.84 -2.60
CA LYS A 695 -17.46 -25.47 -1.20
C LYS A 695 -16.56 -26.49 -0.51
N LEU A 696 -15.40 -26.04 -0.02
CA LEU A 696 -14.49 -26.88 0.75
C LEU A 696 -15.01 -27.00 2.19
N SER A 697 -16.05 -27.81 2.41
CA SER A 697 -16.71 -27.93 3.73
C SER A 697 -15.82 -28.47 4.85
N SER A 698 -14.66 -29.05 4.52
CA SER A 698 -13.60 -29.43 5.47
C SER A 698 -12.77 -28.24 5.99
N LEU A 699 -12.89 -27.07 5.36
CA LEU A 699 -12.08 -25.88 5.61
C LEU A 699 -12.98 -24.68 5.95
N THR A 700 -13.21 -24.47 7.24
CA THR A 700 -14.06 -23.41 7.80
C THR A 700 -13.26 -22.28 8.43
N ASN A 701 -13.87 -21.13 8.71
CA ASN A 701 -13.24 -19.99 9.38
C ASN A 701 -11.98 -19.45 8.67
N GLY A 702 -11.97 -19.46 7.33
CA GLY A 702 -10.98 -18.78 6.50
C GLY A 702 -10.84 -17.28 6.79
N ASP A 703 -9.67 -16.72 6.48
CA ASP A 703 -9.27 -15.32 6.75
C ASP A 703 -8.50 -14.70 5.56
N ALA A 704 -7.82 -15.53 4.75
CA ALA A 704 -7.30 -15.17 3.42
C ALA A 704 -7.18 -16.40 2.50
N VAL A 705 -7.07 -16.19 1.18
CA VAL A 705 -6.91 -17.22 0.14
C VAL A 705 -5.89 -16.83 -0.92
N ALA A 706 -5.30 -17.84 -1.57
CA ALA A 706 -4.22 -17.69 -2.53
C ALA A 706 -4.11 -18.86 -3.51
N ALA A 707 -3.78 -18.63 -4.78
CA ALA A 707 -3.68 -19.70 -5.77
C ALA A 707 -2.51 -19.50 -6.74
N GLY A 708 -1.58 -20.46 -6.75
CA GLY A 708 -0.40 -20.42 -7.60
C GLY A 708 -0.58 -21.36 -8.79
N TYR A 709 0.48 -21.72 -9.49
CA TYR A 709 0.34 -22.30 -10.84
C TYR A 709 -0.59 -23.51 -10.84
N PHE A 710 -0.26 -24.52 -10.04
CA PHE A 710 -1.06 -25.73 -9.96
C PHE A 710 -1.48 -26.06 -8.54
N HIS A 711 -1.66 -25.08 -7.66
CA HIS A 711 -2.01 -25.31 -6.25
C HIS A 711 -2.56 -24.06 -5.55
N SER A 712 -3.10 -24.26 -4.35
CA SER A 712 -3.93 -23.31 -3.60
C SER A 712 -3.60 -23.32 -2.10
N LEU A 713 -3.83 -22.19 -1.42
CA LEU A 713 -3.81 -22.05 0.04
C LEU A 713 -5.02 -21.29 0.59
N ALA A 714 -5.27 -21.51 1.88
CA ALA A 714 -5.99 -20.58 2.74
C ALA A 714 -5.35 -20.43 4.12
N VAL A 715 -5.66 -19.30 4.76
CA VAL A 715 -5.49 -19.06 6.20
C VAL A 715 -6.84 -19.21 6.88
N ARG A 716 -6.87 -19.71 8.11
CA ARG A 716 -8.02 -19.64 9.01
C ARG A 716 -7.83 -18.54 10.05
N ALA A 717 -8.89 -18.04 10.67
CA ALA A 717 -8.87 -16.96 11.67
C ALA A 717 -8.16 -17.34 12.99
N ASP A 718 -8.00 -18.65 13.27
CA ASP A 718 -7.08 -19.17 14.30
C ASP A 718 -5.60 -19.06 13.90
N GLY A 719 -5.37 -18.68 12.64
CA GLY A 719 -4.07 -18.50 12.05
C GLY A 719 -3.37 -19.78 11.62
N SER A 720 -4.08 -20.90 11.44
CA SER A 720 -3.56 -22.08 10.76
C SER A 720 -3.61 -21.93 9.24
N VAL A 721 -2.72 -22.63 8.53
CA VAL A 721 -2.60 -22.58 7.06
C VAL A 721 -2.85 -23.95 6.47
N TRP A 722 -3.52 -23.96 5.33
CA TRP A 722 -3.99 -25.16 4.65
C TRP A 722 -3.67 -25.06 3.16
N ALA A 723 -3.30 -26.20 2.56
CA ALA A 723 -2.79 -26.27 1.20
C ALA A 723 -3.35 -27.45 0.41
N TRP A 724 -3.50 -27.32 -0.91
CA TRP A 724 -3.86 -28.42 -1.82
C TRP A 724 -3.45 -28.13 -3.28
N GLY A 725 -3.20 -29.18 -4.07
CA GLY A 725 -2.74 -29.06 -5.46
C GLY A 725 -1.53 -29.92 -5.82
N TYR A 726 -0.91 -29.57 -6.96
CA TYR A 726 0.36 -30.11 -7.42
C TYR A 726 1.39 -29.93 -6.31
N ASN A 727 2.18 -30.96 -6.09
CA ASN A 727 3.22 -30.99 -5.07
C ASN A 727 4.49 -31.65 -5.60
N GLY A 728 4.60 -31.92 -6.91
CA GLY A 728 5.85 -32.44 -7.49
C GLY A 728 7.01 -31.47 -7.21
N SER A 729 6.67 -30.20 -7.14
CA SER A 729 7.50 -29.12 -6.65
C SER A 729 7.15 -28.68 -5.21
N GLY A 730 6.77 -29.64 -4.35
CA GLY A 730 6.52 -29.61 -2.89
C GLY A 730 5.68 -28.49 -2.26
N GLN A 731 5.16 -27.58 -3.08
CA GLN A 731 4.60 -26.26 -2.78
C GLN A 731 3.47 -26.14 -1.76
N LEU A 732 2.89 -27.26 -1.35
CA LEU A 732 1.83 -27.32 -0.36
C LEU A 732 2.35 -27.28 1.07
N GLY A 733 3.50 -27.91 1.33
CA GLY A 733 4.16 -27.82 2.62
C GLY A 733 3.88 -28.83 3.71
N ASP A 734 3.34 -29.95 3.30
CA ASP A 734 2.55 -30.83 4.15
C ASP A 734 3.31 -32.02 4.73
N GLY A 735 4.43 -32.37 4.09
CA GLY A 735 5.21 -33.53 4.42
C GLY A 735 6.03 -34.13 3.29
N THR A 736 5.83 -33.66 2.04
CA THR A 736 6.10 -34.47 0.87
C THR A 736 6.31 -33.66 -0.41
N THR A 737 6.70 -34.36 -1.48
CA THR A 737 6.45 -33.97 -2.88
C THR A 737 5.19 -34.64 -3.48
N THR A 738 4.30 -35.16 -2.62
CA THR A 738 3.10 -35.90 -3.04
C THR A 738 1.94 -34.94 -3.26
N THR A 739 1.48 -34.81 -4.51
CA THR A 739 0.31 -34.02 -4.91
C THR A 739 -0.91 -34.33 -4.03
N ARG A 740 -1.61 -33.30 -3.52
CA ARG A 740 -2.74 -33.48 -2.59
C ARG A 740 -4.04 -32.97 -3.18
N THR A 741 -5.03 -33.86 -3.26
CA THR A 741 -6.35 -33.58 -3.84
C THR A 741 -7.37 -33.01 -2.85
N ALA A 742 -7.06 -32.99 -1.55
CA ALA A 742 -7.86 -32.39 -0.48
C ALA A 742 -6.96 -31.46 0.38
N PRO A 743 -7.52 -30.49 1.12
CA PRO A 743 -6.76 -29.60 1.98
C PRO A 743 -6.05 -30.38 3.07
N VAL A 744 -4.74 -30.17 3.15
CA VAL A 744 -3.90 -30.67 4.24
C VAL A 744 -3.39 -29.46 5.04
N GLN A 745 -3.33 -29.61 6.37
CA GLN A 745 -2.85 -28.55 7.24
C GLN A 745 -1.32 -28.48 7.19
N VAL A 746 -0.79 -27.29 6.96
CA VAL A 746 0.64 -26.99 7.03
C VAL A 746 1.03 -26.90 8.51
N SER A 747 1.37 -28.05 9.11
CA SER A 747 0.87 -28.40 10.45
C SER A 747 1.48 -27.66 11.65
N ALA A 748 2.67 -27.09 11.50
CA ALA A 748 3.31 -26.32 12.56
C ALA A 748 3.11 -24.79 12.44
N LEU A 749 2.23 -24.29 11.55
CA LEU A 749 1.84 -22.86 11.42
C LEU A 749 0.62 -22.50 12.28
N SER A 750 0.73 -21.40 13.04
CA SER A 750 -0.34 -20.90 13.94
C SER A 750 -0.24 -19.37 14.22
N ASP A 751 -1.33 -18.60 14.21
CA ASP A 751 -1.43 -17.10 14.25
C ASP A 751 -1.36 -16.31 12.91
N VAL A 752 -1.60 -16.94 11.74
CA VAL A 752 -1.61 -16.35 10.38
C VAL A 752 -2.67 -15.26 10.18
N VAL A 753 -2.44 -14.29 9.29
CA VAL A 753 -3.30 -13.12 8.99
C VAL A 753 -3.50 -12.81 7.50
N ALA A 754 -2.82 -13.50 6.57
CA ALA A 754 -3.07 -13.45 5.13
C ALA A 754 -2.31 -14.58 4.36
N VAL A 755 -2.59 -14.89 3.06
CA VAL A 755 -1.91 -15.84 2.08
C VAL A 755 -1.87 -15.20 0.65
N ALA A 756 -0.88 -15.46 -0.23
CA ALA A 756 -0.92 -15.13 -1.70
C ALA A 756 -0.17 -16.18 -2.56
N ALA A 757 -0.04 -16.04 -3.90
CA ALA A 757 0.46 -17.11 -4.79
C ALA A 757 0.90 -16.66 -6.22
N GLY A 758 1.64 -17.47 -7.02
CA GLY A 758 2.11 -17.15 -8.41
C GLY A 758 2.47 -18.38 -9.30
N TYR A 759 3.61 -18.47 -10.03
CA TYR A 759 4.03 -19.63 -10.88
C TYR A 759 4.38 -21.03 -10.23
N THR A 760 3.69 -21.58 -9.22
CA THR A 760 3.85 -22.92 -8.54
C THR A 760 4.10 -22.87 -7.01
N ASP A 761 4.28 -21.69 -6.41
CA ASP A 761 4.50 -21.24 -5.02
C ASP A 761 3.15 -20.69 -4.50
N SER A 762 2.80 -20.79 -3.21
CA SER A 762 1.76 -19.89 -2.64
C SER A 762 2.42 -18.86 -1.73
N PHE A 763 1.90 -18.38 -0.57
CA PHE A 763 2.48 -17.36 0.38
C PHE A 763 1.56 -16.97 1.55
N ALA A 764 1.89 -15.93 2.37
CA ALA A 764 1.12 -15.31 3.47
C ALA A 764 1.58 -14.02 4.21
N VAL A 765 0.79 -13.64 5.23
CA VAL A 765 0.97 -12.63 6.31
C VAL A 765 0.38 -13.17 7.67
N ARG A 766 0.72 -12.79 8.95
CA ARG A 766 0.51 -13.42 10.32
C ARG A 766 0.53 -12.40 11.55
N GLY A 767 0.71 -12.77 12.83
CA GLY A 767 0.97 -11.92 14.05
C GLY A 767 2.31 -11.26 14.52
N ASP A 768 3.39 -11.26 13.73
CA ASP A 768 4.82 -10.88 13.85
C ASP A 768 5.56 -9.62 13.22
N GLY A 769 5.11 -8.82 12.27
CA GLY A 769 5.93 -8.08 11.36
C GLY A 769 7.06 -8.97 10.96
N THR A 770 6.74 -10.23 10.65
CA THR A 770 7.65 -11.33 10.31
C THR A 770 7.07 -12.33 9.33
N VAL A 771 7.69 -12.60 8.19
CA VAL A 771 7.18 -13.60 7.24
C VAL A 771 6.98 -15.03 7.82
N TRP A 772 6.56 -16.07 7.11
CA TRP A 772 6.80 -17.49 7.46
C TRP A 772 7.05 -18.31 6.11
N ALA A 773 8.25 -18.80 5.69
CA ALA A 773 8.53 -18.95 4.22
C ALA A 773 9.68 -19.71 3.48
N TRP A 774 9.54 -20.28 2.27
CA TRP A 774 8.80 -21.50 1.92
C TRP A 774 9.36 -22.52 0.95
N GLY A 775 10.33 -22.41 0.02
CA GLY A 775 10.73 -23.64 -0.71
C GLY A 775 10.99 -23.77 -2.18
N SER A 776 10.88 -22.74 -2.99
CA SER A 776 11.28 -22.82 -4.39
C SER A 776 12.29 -21.77 -4.88
N ASN A 777 12.91 -22.00 -6.05
CA ASN A 777 14.10 -21.39 -6.70
C ASN A 777 14.50 -22.22 -7.91
N HIS A 778 14.93 -21.48 -8.93
CA HIS A 778 16.18 -21.83 -9.58
C HIS A 778 17.08 -20.61 -9.81
N TYR A 779 16.71 -19.41 -9.30
CA TYR A 779 17.33 -18.12 -9.66
C TYR A 779 17.45 -17.05 -8.53
N GLY A 780 17.84 -17.45 -7.32
CA GLY A 780 18.15 -16.56 -6.18
C GLY A 780 17.15 -15.57 -5.51
N GLN A 781 15.95 -15.97 -5.04
CA GLN A 781 14.93 -15.09 -4.43
C GLN A 781 14.76 -15.18 -2.90
N LEU A 782 13.99 -16.06 -2.25
CA LEU A 782 14.16 -16.34 -0.80
C LEU A 782 14.53 -15.20 0.17
N GLY A 783 15.78 -15.14 0.62
CA GLY A 783 16.18 -14.17 1.63
C GLY A 783 17.00 -14.66 2.84
N ASP A 784 18.04 -15.41 2.58
CA ASP A 784 18.91 -16.11 3.54
C ASP A 784 20.23 -16.42 2.87
N GLY A 785 20.42 -16.00 1.64
CA GLY A 785 21.32 -16.64 0.72
C GLY A 785 21.70 -18.10 1.00
N SER A 786 20.72 -19.01 1.09
CA SER A 786 20.76 -20.34 0.48
C SER A 786 20.74 -20.21 -1.06
N THR A 787 21.00 -21.26 -1.83
CA THR A 787 21.20 -21.23 -3.29
C THR A 787 20.82 -22.57 -3.98
N THR A 788 19.55 -22.97 -3.96
CA THR A 788 19.21 -24.38 -3.70
C THR A 788 17.68 -24.61 -3.52
N ARG A 789 17.00 -25.82 -3.53
CA ARG A 789 15.54 -26.38 -3.31
C ARG A 789 14.88 -26.74 -1.91
N ARG A 790 13.68 -26.30 -1.38
CA ARG A 790 13.19 -26.74 -0.02
C ARG A 790 11.73 -26.85 0.52
N THR A 791 11.51 -27.40 1.76
CA THR A 791 10.21 -27.94 2.30
C THR A 791 9.82 -27.79 3.81
N ALA A 792 10.69 -27.49 4.79
CA ALA A 792 10.25 -27.31 6.20
C ALA A 792 10.10 -25.85 6.69
N PRO A 793 8.94 -25.46 7.22
CA PRO A 793 8.64 -24.11 7.75
C PRO A 793 9.70 -23.10 8.41
N VAL A 794 10.71 -22.53 7.72
CA VAL A 794 11.78 -21.46 7.88
C VAL A 794 11.53 -19.91 7.82
N GLN A 795 12.59 -19.07 8.07
CA GLN A 795 12.73 -17.59 8.26
C GLN A 795 13.86 -16.74 7.53
N VAL A 796 13.56 -16.05 6.44
CA VAL A 796 14.39 -14.94 5.87
C VAL A 796 14.80 -13.84 6.87
N SER A 797 15.82 -12.99 6.61
CA SER A 797 16.62 -12.35 7.67
C SER A 797 16.62 -10.80 7.86
N GLY A 798 17.57 -10.23 8.64
CA GLY A 798 18.25 -8.91 8.74
C GLY A 798 17.68 -7.56 9.24
N LEU A 799 16.38 -7.32 9.35
CA LEU A 799 15.71 -6.03 9.68
C LEU A 799 14.42 -5.84 10.64
N GLY A 800 14.09 -4.78 11.40
CA GLY A 800 12.68 -4.50 11.96
C GLY A 800 11.84 -3.20 11.66
N ASN A 801 10.60 -3.30 11.06
CA ASN A 801 9.50 -2.29 10.71
C ASN A 801 9.15 -1.88 9.22
N VAL A 802 7.93 -2.15 8.67
CA VAL A 802 7.55 -2.06 7.20
C VAL A 802 6.05 -1.71 6.83
N VAL A 803 5.74 -1.31 5.56
CA VAL A 803 4.42 -0.72 5.14
C VAL A 803 3.70 -1.12 3.80
N THR A 804 4.31 -1.34 2.62
CA THR A 804 3.59 -1.69 1.33
C THR A 804 4.50 -2.49 0.39
N VAL A 805 4.17 -2.86 -0.86
CA VAL A 805 4.93 -3.85 -1.69
C VAL A 805 4.97 -3.67 -3.22
N ALA A 806 6.16 -3.51 -3.84
CA ALA A 806 6.45 -3.39 -5.28
C ALA A 806 7.62 -4.28 -5.74
N ALA A 807 8.04 -4.20 -6.98
CA ALA A 807 8.75 -5.18 -7.80
C ALA A 807 9.24 -4.46 -9.08
N GLY A 808 10.26 -4.99 -9.71
CA GLY A 808 11.06 -4.36 -10.77
C GLY A 808 11.41 -5.46 -11.74
N HIS A 809 12.40 -5.31 -12.62
CA HIS A 809 12.44 -6.35 -13.64
C HIS A 809 12.98 -7.63 -13.11
N TYR A 810 13.99 -7.43 -12.30
CA TYR A 810 14.07 -8.14 -11.08
C TYR A 810 13.98 -7.21 -9.84
N HIS A 811 12.93 -6.44 -9.44
CA HIS A 811 13.03 -5.46 -8.29
C HIS A 811 11.96 -4.97 -7.18
N SER A 812 11.99 -5.37 -5.89
CA SER A 812 11.09 -5.19 -4.73
C SER A 812 11.39 -4.52 -3.31
N LEU A 813 12.55 -4.07 -2.76
CA LEU A 813 12.85 -2.94 -1.76
C LEU A 813 11.96 -2.68 -0.50
N ALA A 814 11.27 -1.52 -0.41
CA ALA A 814 11.29 -0.49 0.68
C ALA A 814 10.40 0.78 1.03
N LEU A 815 9.15 1.15 0.65
CA LEU A 815 8.46 2.36 1.27
C LEU A 815 8.24 2.39 2.82
N ARG A 816 9.10 3.05 3.61
CA ARG A 816 9.10 2.87 5.09
C ARG A 816 8.17 3.71 5.96
N GLY A 817 7.90 3.16 7.15
CA GLY A 817 7.21 3.88 8.23
C GLY A 817 7.99 5.09 8.73
N ASP A 818 9.31 5.11 8.51
CA ASP A 818 10.20 6.26 8.75
C ASP A 818 10.62 6.98 7.44
N GLY A 819 10.01 6.67 6.28
CA GLY A 819 10.24 7.38 5.02
C GLY A 819 11.61 7.08 4.38
N THR A 820 12.08 5.84 4.54
CA THR A 820 13.43 5.39 4.15
C THR A 820 13.49 4.10 3.28
N VAL A 821 14.69 3.54 3.02
CA VAL A 821 15.33 3.26 1.71
C VAL A 821 16.29 1.96 1.43
N TRP A 822 16.36 0.77 2.11
CA TRP A 822 17.32 -0.45 2.00
C TRP A 822 16.75 -1.31 0.86
N VAL A 823 17.42 -2.40 0.43
CA VAL A 823 17.40 -2.94 -0.94
C VAL A 823 17.80 -4.38 -1.12
N TRP A 824 17.87 -4.99 -2.31
CA TRP A 824 18.45 -6.34 -2.62
C TRP A 824 18.28 -6.80 -4.05
N GLY A 825 19.21 -7.64 -4.72
CA GLY A 825 19.94 -8.05 -7.46
C GLY A 825 21.07 -7.78 -8.49
N TYR A 826 21.76 -8.74 -9.22
CA TYR A 826 22.80 -8.64 -10.37
C TYR A 826 23.21 -7.22 -10.86
N ASN A 827 24.49 -6.73 -11.01
CA ASN A 827 24.97 -5.29 -10.85
C ASN A 827 25.69 -4.52 -11.94
N GLU A 828 25.17 -4.44 -13.14
CA GLU A 828 26.10 -4.07 -14.18
C GLU A 828 25.81 -2.78 -14.94
N PHE A 829 24.89 -1.91 -14.47
CA PHE A 829 24.95 -0.48 -14.81
C PHE A 829 25.02 0.49 -13.63
N GLY A 830 24.96 0.05 -12.38
CA GLY A 830 25.07 0.87 -11.15
C GLY A 830 24.18 2.11 -11.00
N GLN A 831 23.35 2.48 -11.95
CA GLN A 831 21.98 1.95 -11.91
C GLN A 831 21.54 1.74 -10.43
N LEU A 832 22.15 0.78 -9.73
CA LEU A 832 22.32 0.56 -8.29
C LEU A 832 22.62 1.63 -7.21
N GLY A 833 22.85 2.93 -7.42
CA GLY A 833 22.56 3.95 -6.39
C GLY A 833 23.26 3.97 -5.01
N ASP A 834 23.90 2.89 -4.55
CA ASP A 834 24.74 2.82 -3.35
C ASP A 834 26.18 3.27 -3.65
N GLY A 835 26.43 3.64 -4.90
CA GLY A 835 27.73 3.96 -5.47
C GLY A 835 28.33 2.87 -6.36
N THR A 836 27.68 1.70 -6.53
CA THR A 836 28.40 0.49 -7.00
C THR A 836 27.83 -0.23 -8.21
N THR A 837 28.68 -1.13 -8.73
CA THR A 837 28.35 -2.24 -9.63
C THR A 837 28.66 -3.61 -8.98
N THR A 838 28.25 -3.86 -7.72
CA THR A 838 28.60 -5.02 -6.85
C THR A 838 27.48 -5.68 -6.00
N THR A 839 27.89 -6.69 -5.19
CA THR A 839 27.44 -8.10 -5.02
C THR A 839 26.69 -8.42 -3.71
N ARG A 840 25.46 -8.92 -3.81
CA ARG A 840 24.38 -8.66 -2.88
C ARG A 840 23.35 -9.83 -2.63
N LEU A 841 23.80 -10.85 -1.87
CA LEU A 841 23.05 -11.78 -0.97
C LEU A 841 21.95 -11.20 -0.01
N ALA A 842 22.22 -10.89 1.30
CA ALA A 842 21.32 -10.09 2.19
C ALA A 842 21.73 -8.75 2.99
N PRO A 843 20.99 -7.72 3.44
CA PRO A 843 21.27 -5.81 2.94
C PRO A 843 22.37 -5.02 3.81
N VAL A 844 23.16 -4.04 3.29
CA VAL A 844 24.07 -3.04 4.02
C VAL A 844 24.13 -1.54 3.52
N GLN A 845 23.41 -0.59 4.15
CA GLN A 845 23.47 0.91 4.01
C GLN A 845 23.28 1.61 2.62
N VAL A 846 22.35 2.59 2.51
CA VAL A 846 22.18 3.52 1.36
C VAL A 846 21.93 4.94 1.86
N ASN A 847 22.24 5.89 0.97
CA ASN A 847 22.99 7.02 1.42
C ASN A 847 22.57 8.27 0.62
N GLY A 848 22.07 9.28 1.34
CA GLY A 848 21.70 10.58 0.78
C GLY A 848 20.20 10.85 0.61
N LEU A 849 19.31 9.91 0.95
CA LEU A 849 17.86 10.09 0.82
C LEU A 849 17.05 9.81 2.09
N SER A 850 16.00 10.61 2.25
CA SER A 850 15.13 10.71 3.42
C SER A 850 13.81 11.42 3.06
N ASP A 851 12.82 11.30 3.96
CA ASP A 851 11.52 12.01 3.89
C ASP A 851 10.68 11.65 2.66
N VAL A 852 10.71 10.38 2.26
CA VAL A 852 10.03 9.95 1.03
C VAL A 852 8.68 9.35 1.32
N VAL A 853 7.78 9.54 0.34
CA VAL A 853 6.41 9.05 0.38
C VAL A 853 6.00 8.10 -0.75
N ALA A 854 6.72 8.02 -1.88
CA ALA A 854 6.36 7.22 -3.06
C ALA A 854 7.61 6.81 -3.89
N VAL A 855 7.56 5.66 -4.58
CA VAL A 855 8.65 4.66 -4.62
C VAL A 855 8.93 3.65 -5.86
N ALA A 856 9.69 3.81 -7.01
CA ALA A 856 9.82 2.83 -8.23
C ALA A 856 11.08 2.42 -9.13
N ALA A 857 10.87 1.54 -10.15
CA ALA A 857 11.68 1.28 -11.39
C ALA A 857 10.90 0.41 -12.39
N GLY A 858 11.30 0.18 -13.65
CA GLY A 858 12.03 1.11 -14.54
C GLY A 858 13.15 0.49 -15.31
N ALA A 859 13.03 0.06 -16.55
CA ALA A 859 14.00 -0.85 -17.23
C ALA A 859 15.40 -0.33 -17.24
N TYR A 860 15.39 0.98 -17.42
CA TYR A 860 16.51 1.72 -17.03
C TYR A 860 16.40 2.11 -15.53
N HIS A 861 15.40 2.86 -14.90
CA HIS A 861 15.06 3.77 -13.67
C HIS A 861 15.14 3.39 -12.18
N SER A 862 15.76 4.22 -11.38
CA SER A 862 15.34 4.81 -10.14
C SER A 862 14.97 6.30 -10.25
N LEU A 863 13.78 6.73 -9.79
CA LEU A 863 13.40 8.13 -9.47
C LEU A 863 12.85 8.24 -8.02
N THR A 864 12.54 9.40 -7.45
CA THR A 864 12.02 9.45 -6.05
C THR A 864 10.96 10.50 -5.81
N LEU A 865 10.06 10.31 -4.83
CA LEU A 865 9.28 11.41 -4.27
C LEU A 865 9.64 11.70 -2.84
N ARG A 866 10.51 12.70 -2.66
CA ARG A 866 10.62 13.35 -1.37
C ARG A 866 9.35 14.16 -1.11
N SER A 867 8.92 14.21 0.14
CA SER A 867 7.76 14.98 0.60
C SER A 867 7.84 16.48 0.31
N ASP A 868 9.03 16.98 -0.03
CA ASP A 868 9.29 18.37 -0.47
C ASP A 868 9.03 18.61 -1.97
N GLY A 869 8.63 17.58 -2.73
CA GLY A 869 8.33 17.68 -4.15
C GLY A 869 9.56 17.74 -5.07
N THR A 870 10.71 17.23 -4.60
CA THR A 870 11.91 17.02 -5.43
C THR A 870 12.04 15.59 -5.95
N VAL A 871 12.58 15.47 -7.16
CA VAL A 871 12.79 14.20 -7.87
C VAL A 871 14.27 13.91 -7.96
N TRP A 872 14.66 12.69 -7.61
CA TRP A 872 16.04 12.23 -7.70
C TRP A 872 16.08 10.99 -8.57
N ALA A 873 16.84 11.03 -9.66
CA ALA A 873 16.99 10.00 -10.66
C ALA A 873 18.38 9.36 -10.54
N TRP A 874 18.56 8.08 -10.84
CA TRP A 874 19.91 7.56 -11.08
C TRP A 874 19.95 6.27 -11.86
N GLY A 875 21.10 5.98 -12.47
CA GLY A 875 21.41 4.78 -13.24
C GLY A 875 21.90 4.95 -14.68
N ASN A 876 21.94 3.86 -15.49
CA ASN A 876 21.95 3.88 -16.97
C ASN A 876 21.23 5.11 -17.57
N ASN A 877 22.02 6.05 -18.03
CA ASN A 877 21.53 7.30 -18.58
C ASN A 877 21.81 7.38 -20.09
N ASP A 878 21.95 6.22 -20.76
CA ASP A 878 22.46 6.13 -22.13
C ASP A 878 21.56 6.88 -23.13
N ASP A 879 20.27 7.04 -22.80
CA ASP A 879 19.30 7.86 -23.52
C ASP A 879 18.93 9.21 -22.82
N GLY A 880 19.72 9.71 -21.86
CA GLY A 880 19.42 10.98 -21.14
C GLY A 880 18.29 10.88 -20.10
N GLN A 881 17.99 9.65 -19.73
CA GLN A 881 16.85 9.23 -18.95
C GLN A 881 16.79 9.85 -17.57
N LEU A 882 17.92 10.19 -16.94
CA LEU A 882 17.95 10.78 -15.60
C LEU A 882 17.57 12.26 -15.55
N GLY A 883 17.59 12.97 -16.69
CA GLY A 883 17.20 14.38 -16.72
C GLY A 883 18.16 15.28 -15.95
N ASP A 884 19.43 14.90 -15.81
CA ASP A 884 20.45 15.62 -15.04
C ASP A 884 21.28 16.61 -15.88
N GLY A 885 20.89 16.81 -17.14
CA GLY A 885 21.64 17.53 -18.17
C GLY A 885 22.70 16.66 -18.85
N THR A 886 22.81 15.37 -18.53
CA THR A 886 23.84 14.47 -19.08
C THR A 886 23.25 13.16 -19.58
N THR A 887 24.05 12.42 -20.36
CA THR A 887 23.80 11.02 -20.73
C THR A 887 24.73 10.09 -19.97
N THR A 888 25.16 10.52 -18.77
CA THR A 888 26.15 9.79 -17.96
C THR A 888 25.43 9.02 -16.88
N THR A 889 25.66 7.71 -16.88
CA THR A 889 25.14 6.79 -15.88
C THR A 889 25.49 7.22 -14.46
N ARG A 890 24.50 7.23 -13.55
CA ARG A 890 24.69 7.71 -12.17
C ARG A 890 24.62 6.58 -11.17
N LEU A 891 25.74 6.32 -10.49
CA LEU A 891 25.85 5.23 -9.53
C LEU A 891 25.28 5.56 -8.14
N ALA A 892 24.81 6.79 -7.95
CA ALA A 892 24.24 7.33 -6.73
C ALA A 892 23.15 8.35 -7.14
N PRO A 893 22.21 8.70 -6.24
CA PRO A 893 21.11 9.60 -6.53
C PRO A 893 21.57 10.97 -7.03
N VAL A 894 21.04 11.41 -8.18
CA VAL A 894 21.19 12.78 -8.66
C VAL A 894 19.84 13.48 -8.69
N GLN A 895 19.78 14.73 -8.22
CA GLN A 895 18.57 15.53 -8.35
C GLN A 895 18.34 15.87 -9.84
N VAL A 896 17.12 15.61 -10.33
CA VAL A 896 16.69 16.01 -11.67
C VAL A 896 16.69 17.53 -11.77
N SER A 897 17.45 18.10 -12.72
CA SER A 897 17.81 19.52 -12.69
C SER A 897 16.72 20.41 -13.30
N GLY A 898 16.37 21.50 -12.59
CA GLY A 898 15.36 22.47 -13.02
C GLY A 898 13.90 22.12 -12.72
N LEU A 899 13.65 21.04 -11.95
CA LEU A 899 12.31 20.49 -11.71
C LEU A 899 11.96 20.44 -10.20
N GLY A 900 10.77 20.90 -9.82
CA GLY A 900 10.29 20.95 -8.43
C GLY A 900 8.78 21.21 -8.34
N ASN A 901 8.23 21.18 -7.12
CA ASN A 901 6.77 21.09 -6.85
C ASN A 901 6.13 19.86 -7.50
N VAL A 902 6.86 18.75 -7.57
CA VAL A 902 6.38 17.50 -8.16
C VAL A 902 5.49 16.77 -7.15
N VAL A 903 4.36 16.21 -7.62
CA VAL A 903 3.42 15.43 -6.79
C VAL A 903 3.35 13.96 -7.20
N ALA A 904 3.98 13.63 -8.33
CA ALA A 904 3.85 12.38 -9.08
C ALA A 904 4.95 12.32 -10.15
N VAL A 905 5.60 11.17 -10.35
CA VAL A 905 6.55 10.92 -11.45
C VAL A 905 6.26 9.56 -12.02
N VAL A 906 6.38 9.43 -13.34
CA VAL A 906 5.86 8.33 -14.18
C VAL A 906 6.94 8.11 -15.28
N ALA A 907 7.39 6.93 -15.72
CA ALA A 907 8.68 6.85 -16.45
C ALA A 907 9.04 5.57 -17.24
N GLY A 908 9.13 5.75 -18.55
CA GLY A 908 9.23 4.73 -19.58
C GLY A 908 10.54 3.97 -19.73
N ASP A 909 10.54 2.98 -20.65
CA ASP A 909 11.57 1.91 -20.74
C ASP A 909 12.92 2.54 -20.56
N TYR A 910 13.11 3.47 -21.48
CA TYR A 910 14.28 4.26 -21.67
C TYR A 910 13.93 5.75 -21.45
N HIS A 911 12.85 6.13 -20.75
CA HIS A 911 12.44 7.54 -20.59
C HIS A 911 11.77 7.89 -19.24
N SER A 912 11.32 9.14 -19.07
CA SER A 912 10.76 9.64 -17.81
C SER A 912 9.78 10.78 -17.97
N LEU A 913 8.85 10.88 -17.03
CA LEU A 913 7.87 11.94 -16.84
C LEU A 913 7.72 12.35 -15.38
N ALA A 914 7.25 13.58 -15.19
CA ALA A 914 6.80 14.10 -13.91
C ALA A 914 5.60 15.02 -14.06
N LEU A 915 4.71 14.98 -13.08
CA LEU A 915 3.61 15.91 -12.90
C LEU A 915 3.93 16.87 -11.76
N ARG A 916 4.00 18.16 -12.11
CA ARG A 916 4.06 19.25 -11.13
C ARG A 916 2.66 19.59 -10.63
N GLY A 917 2.57 20.02 -9.37
CA GLY A 917 1.32 20.47 -8.73
C GLY A 917 0.68 21.72 -9.33
N ASP A 918 1.38 22.43 -10.23
CA ASP A 918 0.82 23.48 -11.10
C ASP A 918 0.13 22.93 -12.37
N GLY A 919 0.10 21.61 -12.52
CA GLY A 919 -0.50 20.93 -13.66
C GLY A 919 0.34 20.99 -14.94
N THR A 920 1.68 20.97 -14.85
CA THR A 920 2.55 20.80 -16.03
C THR A 920 3.19 19.41 -16.07
N ALA A 921 3.14 18.77 -17.25
CA ALA A 921 3.86 17.54 -17.55
C ALA A 921 5.21 17.87 -18.17
N TRP A 922 6.23 17.20 -17.65
CA TRP A 922 7.62 17.30 -18.10
C TRP A 922 8.11 15.90 -18.44
N ALA A 923 8.84 15.76 -19.55
CA ALA A 923 9.42 14.49 -19.98
C ALA A 923 10.88 14.64 -20.41
N TRP A 924 11.62 13.54 -20.33
CA TRP A 924 13.03 13.43 -20.72
C TRP A 924 13.43 11.95 -20.93
N GLY A 925 14.58 11.70 -21.54
CA GLY A 925 15.08 10.37 -21.89
C GLY A 925 15.02 10.04 -23.38
N SER A 926 14.92 8.74 -23.68
CA SER A 926 14.85 8.18 -25.03
C SER A 926 13.71 8.77 -25.81
N ASN A 927 14.03 9.14 -27.03
CA ASN A 927 13.10 9.79 -27.95
C ASN A 927 13.23 9.20 -29.37
N TRP A 928 13.84 8.01 -29.50
CA TRP A 928 13.98 7.27 -30.76
C TRP A 928 12.65 7.04 -31.48
N ASN A 929 11.57 6.85 -30.72
CA ASN A 929 10.22 6.72 -31.25
C ASN A 929 9.38 8.00 -31.03
N GLY A 930 9.99 9.11 -30.60
CA GLY A 930 9.30 10.37 -30.30
C GLY A 930 8.73 10.51 -28.87
N GLN A 931 9.05 9.59 -27.96
CA GLN A 931 8.35 9.43 -26.68
C GLN A 931 8.66 10.47 -25.59
N VAL A 932 9.60 11.39 -25.82
CA VAL A 932 9.70 12.60 -24.99
C VAL A 932 8.68 13.64 -25.42
N GLY A 933 8.40 13.81 -26.72
CA GLY A 933 7.32 14.70 -27.18
C GLY A 933 7.72 16.16 -27.45
N THR A 934 8.85 16.39 -28.13
CA THR A 934 9.39 17.75 -28.38
C THR A 934 9.25 18.26 -29.83
N GLY A 935 8.77 17.43 -30.76
CA GLY A 935 8.71 17.70 -32.20
C GLY A 935 10.04 17.53 -32.92
N SER A 936 11.05 17.04 -32.22
CA SER A 936 12.35 16.66 -32.75
C SER A 936 12.51 15.15 -32.67
N TRP A 937 13.07 14.54 -33.71
CA TRP A 937 13.61 13.17 -33.66
C TRP A 937 15.04 13.14 -33.11
N ALA A 938 15.43 14.13 -32.29
CA ALA A 938 16.67 14.06 -31.52
C ALA A 938 16.57 12.82 -30.62
N PRO A 939 17.48 11.84 -30.73
CA PRO A 939 17.25 10.49 -30.21
C PRO A 939 17.12 10.40 -28.69
N GLN A 940 17.55 11.45 -27.98
CA GLN A 940 17.53 11.55 -26.53
C GLN A 940 17.45 13.01 -26.09
N LEU A 941 16.77 13.27 -24.97
CA LEU A 941 16.74 14.57 -24.29
C LEU A 941 17.14 14.39 -22.84
N ASN A 942 18.29 14.96 -22.48
CA ASN A 942 18.98 14.73 -21.21
C ASN A 942 18.64 15.73 -20.09
N ALA A 943 17.75 16.68 -20.34
CA ALA A 943 17.18 17.59 -19.35
C ALA A 943 15.64 17.58 -19.47
N PRO A 944 14.89 17.82 -18.37
CA PRO A 944 13.43 17.85 -18.40
C PRO A 944 12.94 18.97 -19.32
N VAL A 945 12.09 18.61 -20.27
CA VAL A 945 11.40 19.59 -21.14
C VAL A 945 9.92 19.60 -20.78
N GLN A 946 9.32 20.79 -20.68
CA GLN A 946 7.87 20.91 -20.54
C GLN A 946 7.21 20.52 -21.85
N VAL A 947 6.41 19.46 -21.83
CA VAL A 947 5.79 18.89 -23.04
C VAL A 947 4.28 19.13 -23.09
N LEU A 948 3.62 19.28 -21.93
CA LEU A 948 2.18 19.59 -21.89
C LEU A 948 1.78 20.39 -20.65
N SER A 949 0.77 21.25 -20.78
CA SER A 949 0.23 22.08 -19.70
C SER A 949 -1.23 21.73 -19.37
N SER A 950 -1.68 22.13 -18.19
CA SER A 950 -3.02 21.82 -17.67
C SER A 950 -3.25 20.30 -17.64
N VAL A 951 -2.40 19.56 -16.91
CA VAL A 951 -2.38 18.10 -16.76
C VAL A 951 -2.72 17.72 -15.33
N ARG A 952 -3.51 16.66 -15.12
CA ARG A 952 -3.87 16.14 -13.79
C ARG A 952 -3.37 14.73 -13.50
N ASN A 953 -2.98 13.99 -14.53
CA ASN A 953 -2.44 12.65 -14.43
C ASN A 953 -1.46 12.45 -15.59
N VAL A 954 -0.28 11.91 -15.31
CA VAL A 954 0.73 11.59 -16.33
C VAL A 954 0.98 10.10 -16.38
N ALA A 955 1.47 9.70 -17.52
CA ALA A 955 1.57 8.34 -17.93
C ALA A 955 2.56 8.24 -19.08
N ALA A 956 2.89 7.03 -19.42
CA ALA A 956 3.75 6.67 -20.51
C ALA A 956 3.60 5.23 -20.86
N GLY A 957 4.02 4.93 -22.10
CA GLY A 957 4.63 3.73 -22.67
C GLY A 957 5.99 3.38 -22.04
N GLY A 958 6.85 2.78 -22.84
CA GLY A 958 8.30 2.85 -22.68
C GLY A 958 9.01 3.20 -23.97
N TYR A 959 8.39 2.81 -25.08
CA TYR A 959 8.50 3.58 -26.31
C TYR A 959 7.36 4.61 -26.49
N ALA A 960 6.38 4.81 -25.58
CA ALA A 960 5.27 5.79 -25.73
C ALA A 960 5.08 6.70 -24.49
N SER A 961 4.26 7.75 -24.53
CA SER A 961 4.02 8.73 -23.46
C SER A 961 2.58 9.25 -23.47
N TYR A 962 1.96 9.51 -22.31
CA TYR A 962 0.55 9.93 -22.21
C TYR A 962 0.30 10.97 -21.11
N ALA A 963 -0.62 11.90 -21.34
CA ALA A 963 -1.04 12.85 -20.32
C ALA A 963 -2.53 13.17 -20.41
N VAL A 964 -3.21 13.08 -19.27
CA VAL A 964 -4.60 13.50 -19.11
C VAL A 964 -4.64 14.96 -18.71
N ARG A 965 -5.17 15.80 -19.60
CA ARG A 965 -5.36 17.22 -19.30
C ARG A 965 -6.48 17.41 -18.26
N SER A 966 -6.41 18.52 -17.52
CA SER A 966 -7.33 18.85 -16.43
C SER A 966 -8.78 19.04 -16.89
N ASP A 967 -8.97 19.33 -18.18
CA ASP A 967 -10.26 19.38 -18.89
C ASP A 967 -10.76 18.00 -19.35
N GLY A 968 -10.02 16.92 -19.06
CA GLY A 968 -10.33 15.56 -19.49
C GLY A 968 -9.82 15.18 -20.89
N ARG A 969 -9.06 16.00 -21.61
CA ARG A 969 -8.55 15.56 -22.93
C ARG A 969 -7.31 14.68 -22.79
N LEU A 970 -7.28 13.54 -23.48
CA LEU A 970 -6.06 12.74 -23.59
C LEU A 970 -5.14 13.27 -24.68
N TRP A 971 -3.85 13.28 -24.37
CA TRP A 971 -2.77 13.49 -25.31
C TRP A 971 -1.76 12.34 -25.21
N ALA A 972 -1.27 11.86 -26.35
CA ALA A 972 -0.34 10.75 -26.47
C ALA A 972 0.78 11.07 -27.48
N TRP A 973 1.97 10.52 -27.26
CA TRP A 973 3.14 10.66 -28.14
C TRP A 973 4.12 9.50 -27.99
N GLY A 974 5.00 9.31 -28.95
CA GLY A 974 5.98 8.22 -28.99
C GLY A 974 5.71 7.17 -30.05
N ALA A 975 6.16 5.95 -29.79
CA ALA A 975 5.99 4.81 -30.67
C ALA A 975 4.53 4.63 -30.96
N ASN A 976 4.26 4.27 -32.21
CA ASN A 976 2.92 4.01 -32.68
C ASN A 976 2.88 2.88 -33.70
N SER A 977 3.96 2.13 -33.87
CA SER A 977 4.14 1.12 -34.93
C SER A 977 3.02 0.07 -34.99
N HIS A 978 2.29 -0.08 -33.89
CA HIS A 978 1.15 -0.96 -33.79
C HIS A 978 -0.18 -0.23 -33.50
N GLY A 979 -0.22 1.10 -33.39
CA GLY A 979 -1.46 1.91 -33.24
C GLY A 979 -1.72 2.47 -31.84
N GLN A 980 -0.75 2.34 -30.94
CA GLN A 980 -0.88 2.55 -29.50
C GLN A 980 -1.12 3.94 -28.96
N LEU A 981 -0.98 4.97 -29.78
CA LEU A 981 -1.29 6.33 -29.32
C LEU A 981 -2.77 6.66 -29.51
N GLY A 982 -3.49 5.86 -30.32
CA GLY A 982 -4.88 6.13 -30.65
C GLY A 982 -5.10 7.39 -31.48
N ASP A 983 -4.07 7.94 -32.11
CA ASP A 983 -4.18 9.20 -32.84
C ASP A 983 -4.74 9.05 -34.27
N GLY A 984 -5.15 7.84 -34.63
CA GLY A 984 -5.61 7.43 -35.95
C GLY A 984 -4.50 6.99 -36.91
N SER A 985 -3.25 6.88 -36.45
CA SER A 985 -2.12 6.39 -37.26
C SER A 985 -1.37 5.23 -36.61
N THR A 986 -0.63 4.48 -37.42
CA THR A 986 0.45 3.59 -36.94
C THR A 986 1.82 4.29 -37.00
N THR A 987 1.83 5.61 -37.20
CA THR A 987 3.04 6.42 -37.33
C THR A 987 3.38 7.03 -35.98
N GLU A 988 4.60 6.76 -35.54
CA GLU A 988 5.24 7.34 -34.36
C GLU A 988 5.05 8.86 -34.31
N ARG A 989 4.82 9.43 -33.12
CA ARG A 989 4.53 10.85 -32.92
C ARG A 989 5.59 11.51 -32.04
N PRO A 990 6.40 12.44 -32.58
CA PRO A 990 7.40 13.16 -31.81
C PRO A 990 6.82 14.37 -31.06
N LEU A 991 5.54 14.71 -31.24
CA LEU A 991 4.80 15.72 -30.48
C LEU A 991 3.61 15.07 -29.78
N PRO A 992 3.20 15.55 -28.60
CA PRO A 992 1.89 15.28 -28.01
C PRO A 992 0.80 15.56 -29.05
N ALA A 993 0.11 14.51 -29.47
CA ALA A 993 -1.07 14.59 -30.30
C ALA A 993 -2.30 14.38 -29.41
N GLN A 994 -3.35 15.18 -29.63
CA GLN A 994 -4.63 14.91 -28.97
C GLN A 994 -5.22 13.62 -29.53
N VAL A 995 -5.64 12.74 -28.64
CA VAL A 995 -6.24 11.46 -29.00
C VAL A 995 -7.72 11.69 -29.41
N PRO A 996 -8.13 11.47 -30.67
CA PRO A 996 -9.45 11.89 -31.16
C PRO A 996 -10.61 11.20 -30.44
N GLY A 997 -11.63 11.98 -30.09
CA GLY A 997 -12.81 11.47 -29.36
C GLY A 997 -12.64 11.35 -27.84
N GLN A 998 -11.42 11.55 -27.32
CA GLN A 998 -11.11 11.34 -25.91
C GLN A 998 -11.09 12.66 -25.13
N THR A 999 -12.28 13.13 -24.74
CA THR A 999 -12.45 14.48 -24.15
C THR A 999 -12.85 14.52 -22.69
N PHE A 1000 -13.14 13.37 -22.08
CA PHE A 1000 -13.58 13.25 -20.68
C PHE A 1000 -12.76 12.22 -19.92
N VAL A 1001 -11.48 12.09 -20.20
CA VAL A 1001 -10.58 11.09 -19.65
C VAL A 1001 -10.25 11.37 -18.19
N GLU A 1002 -10.59 10.47 -17.28
CA GLU A 1002 -10.15 10.47 -15.89
C GLU A 1002 -8.65 10.17 -15.80
N SER A 1003 -8.16 9.18 -16.58
CA SER A 1003 -6.96 8.43 -16.22
C SER A 1003 -6.36 7.60 -17.39
N VAL A 1004 -5.02 7.49 -17.43
CA VAL A 1004 -4.24 6.83 -18.51
C VAL A 1004 -2.86 6.28 -18.04
N ALA A 1005 -2.12 5.54 -18.89
CA ALA A 1005 -0.83 4.83 -18.70
C ALA A 1005 -0.27 4.12 -19.99
N GLY A 1006 0.73 3.20 -19.93
CA GLY A 1006 1.37 2.43 -21.06
C GLY A 1006 2.72 1.63 -20.95
N GLY A 1007 2.79 0.34 -21.22
CA GLY A 1007 4.05 -0.38 -21.60
C GLY A 1007 4.67 -0.27 -23.04
N SER A 1008 4.52 -1.30 -23.89
CA SER A 1008 5.05 -1.54 -25.27
C SER A 1008 5.04 -0.38 -26.35
N SER A 1009 4.12 -0.11 -27.34
CA SER A 1009 3.07 -0.66 -28.32
C SER A 1009 1.49 -0.98 -28.25
N HIS A 1010 0.66 -0.41 -27.33
CA HIS A 1010 -0.83 -0.31 -27.28
C HIS A 1010 -1.35 0.67 -26.19
N ALA A 1011 -2.58 1.22 -26.15
CA ALA A 1011 -3.14 1.94 -24.99
C ALA A 1011 -4.64 2.01 -24.72
N LEU A 1012 -4.98 1.94 -23.42
CA LEU A 1012 -6.29 2.20 -22.82
C LEU A 1012 -6.55 3.68 -22.49
N ILE A 1013 -7.79 4.03 -22.12
CA ILE A 1013 -8.18 5.40 -21.78
C ILE A 1013 -9.44 5.39 -20.90
N LEU A 1014 -9.37 5.74 -19.60
CA LEU A 1014 -10.58 5.85 -18.75
C LEU A 1014 -11.25 7.18 -19.01
N GLY A 1015 -12.49 7.18 -19.45
CA GLY A 1015 -13.42 8.29 -19.30
C GLY A 1015 -13.97 8.42 -17.86
N THR A 1016 -14.09 9.65 -17.34
CA THR A 1016 -14.83 10.02 -16.12
C THR A 1016 -16.31 9.66 -16.19
N ASP A 1017 -16.79 9.24 -17.36
CA ASP A 1017 -18.10 8.63 -17.60
C ASP A 1017 -18.08 7.10 -17.43
N GLY A 1018 -16.96 6.52 -16.97
CA GLY A 1018 -16.75 5.09 -16.78
C GLY A 1018 -16.42 4.33 -18.07
N PHE A 1019 -16.52 4.96 -19.24
CA PHE A 1019 -16.24 4.30 -20.51
C PHE A 1019 -14.77 4.25 -20.83
N ILE A 1020 -14.39 3.19 -21.53
CA ILE A 1020 -13.01 2.86 -21.74
C ILE A 1020 -12.73 2.63 -23.22
N TRP A 1021 -11.55 3.04 -23.66
CA TRP A 1021 -11.15 3.01 -25.06
C TRP A 1021 -9.75 2.42 -25.19
N SER A 1022 -9.52 1.57 -26.19
CA SER A 1022 -8.21 0.94 -26.46
C SER A 1022 -7.66 1.32 -27.83
N THR A 1023 -6.35 1.13 -28.01
CA THR A 1023 -5.52 1.55 -29.15
C THR A 1023 -4.31 0.59 -29.18
N GLY A 1024 -3.66 0.28 -30.32
CA GLY A 1024 -2.49 -0.63 -30.32
C GLY A 1024 -2.51 -1.88 -31.20
N LEU A 1025 -1.54 -2.77 -30.92
CA LEU A 1025 -1.32 -4.04 -31.62
C LEU A 1025 -2.65 -4.82 -31.71
N ASN A 1026 -2.85 -5.72 -32.69
CA ASN A 1026 -4.04 -6.61 -32.63
C ASN A 1026 -3.86 -8.11 -33.02
N ASP A 1027 -2.66 -8.71 -33.05
CA ASP A 1027 -2.36 -9.94 -33.83
C ASP A 1027 -2.81 -11.30 -33.25
N PHE A 1028 -2.42 -11.62 -32.03
CA PHE A 1028 -3.08 -12.70 -31.30
C PHE A 1028 -4.48 -12.20 -30.83
N GLY A 1029 -4.77 -10.91 -31.06
CA GLY A 1029 -6.04 -10.22 -30.92
C GLY A 1029 -6.08 -8.93 -30.08
N GLN A 1030 -5.03 -8.14 -30.08
CA GLN A 1030 -4.71 -7.11 -29.09
C GLN A 1030 -5.52 -5.86 -28.55
N LEU A 1031 -6.73 -5.41 -28.94
CA LEU A 1031 -7.47 -4.23 -28.37
C LEU A 1031 -8.49 -4.37 -27.18
N GLY A 1032 -9.80 -4.35 -27.44
CA GLY A 1032 -10.86 -4.44 -26.43
C GLY A 1032 -12.29 -4.35 -26.97
N ASP A 1033 -12.37 -4.43 -28.29
CA ASP A 1033 -13.11 -3.54 -29.15
C ASP A 1033 -13.93 -4.29 -30.22
N GLY A 1034 -13.93 -5.63 -30.14
CA GLY A 1034 -14.67 -6.51 -31.03
C GLY A 1034 -14.18 -6.58 -32.49
N ARG A 1035 -12.99 -6.06 -32.83
CA ARG A 1035 -12.47 -6.08 -34.21
C ARG A 1035 -11.56 -7.29 -34.50
N PRO A 1036 -11.47 -7.75 -35.77
CA PRO A 1036 -10.54 -8.82 -36.20
C PRO A 1036 -9.06 -8.54 -35.88
N PRO A 1037 -8.18 -9.55 -35.92
CA PRO A 1037 -6.78 -9.40 -35.53
C PRO A 1037 -5.95 -8.61 -36.55
N LEU A 1038 -6.05 -7.30 -36.45
CA LEU A 1038 -5.33 -6.28 -37.21
C LEU A 1038 -5.22 -5.01 -36.35
N HIS A 1039 -4.00 -4.48 -36.22
CA HIS A 1039 -3.61 -3.31 -35.42
C HIS A 1039 -4.68 -2.20 -35.45
N GLN A 1040 -5.02 -1.60 -34.32
CA GLN A 1040 -6.05 -0.56 -34.26
C GLN A 1040 -5.46 0.79 -33.80
N PRO A 1041 -5.26 1.71 -34.76
CA PRO A 1041 -4.61 2.99 -34.50
C PRO A 1041 -5.55 4.10 -34.02
N THR A 1042 -6.87 3.86 -33.96
CA THR A 1042 -7.87 4.81 -33.43
C THR A 1042 -8.40 4.31 -32.10
N PRO A 1043 -8.87 5.18 -31.19
CA PRO A 1043 -9.45 4.77 -29.92
C PRO A 1043 -10.75 4.07 -30.23
N ALA A 1044 -10.73 2.75 -30.10
CA ALA A 1044 -11.91 1.94 -30.22
C ALA A 1044 -12.44 1.77 -28.81
N GLN A 1045 -13.65 2.30 -28.58
CA GLN A 1045 -14.36 2.11 -27.32
C GLN A 1045 -14.44 0.60 -27.10
N LEU A 1046 -13.97 0.16 -25.94
CA LEU A 1046 -14.23 -1.18 -25.48
C LEU A 1046 -15.71 -1.43 -25.50
N LEU A 1047 -16.10 -2.64 -25.90
CA LEU A 1047 -17.51 -2.98 -25.98
C LEU A 1047 -17.97 -3.58 -24.65
N VAL A 1048 -18.62 -2.72 -23.86
CA VAL A 1048 -18.98 -2.95 -22.46
C VAL A 1048 -20.50 -3.21 -22.30
N PRO A 1049 -20.92 -4.49 -22.19
CA PRO A 1049 -22.13 -4.88 -21.46
C PRO A 1049 -21.93 -4.82 -19.92
#